data_AF-A0A976E8C3-F1
#
_entry.id   AF-A0A976E8C3-F1
#
_cell.length_a   1.000
_cell.length_b   1.000
_cell.length_c   1.000
_cell.angle_alpha   90.00
_cell.angle_beta   90.00
_cell.angle_gamma   90.00
#
_symmetry.space_group_name_H-M   'P 1'
#
loop_
_entity.id
_entity.type
_entity.pdbx_description
1 polymer ?
#
loop_
_entity_poly.entity_id
_entity_poly.type
_entity_poly.pdbx_seq_one_letter_code
_entity_poly.pdbx_strand_id
1 'polypeptide(L)'
;MDAFADKIMNHPPTATRDFDCAGIKKLQLETQYGDIELIGHHENYIRVEVFASVRSLLTLYLVSEPLSSLDTDSHLLNMNALGDTLKVFSKPDYFNPVAWFNSQKTSFRVFIPASIDSVSKTYAGTISLRNLHGNHVFSTWGGGLFIQQSQGKLQGKTMGGNIVLVNNQVEITANTMGGNITVQKHNGKLQASTWGGNIKGSDITGDFECNTMGGNIKLKNMNGNVGASTKGGNITAELHHIHQYAWFDSSGGKIKVAFPFDSPTDLEVMASKISGAMLPNFDGYLTYNDIKGKLNGGGPSLTIKNRSGNVFLNNIEQILSTQNIDYQGINLENTFHTPPIVKAQKEPVNYPKPTSKSALQDYIEPVKSFLFALLFCVVLVYGLSAVIYFTFEFLNPKSALAVVSKGIFYSNLNNGVGAFVSAYLFIHFFEFRIKSNLLKYLNLSIFALIYTFFFQSVMWFSYWRHLDNNLGNEARSSNGWVYFVVPPLVSCAYFFYWQRTRQTARKISEQEYQLLNLEKLKSKAQLDALEAKINPHFLYNSLNSIAGLIHEQPDKAEEMTIQLSKLFRYSTGRSEENFHSIADELEIIKAYLSIEQVRFGTRLNYTISCESDILFQKIPRFLLQPLVENAIKHGISKVAHEGQIKVEISQQAAQVCIKIHDNGPAFGEAVGGGFGLRSIKQKLKIVYAEKATFEIQNEPEKAVIITLPI
;
A
#
# COMPACT_ATOMS: atom_id res chain seq x y z
N MET A 1 25.22 1.30 15.18
CA MET A 1 25.42 0.24 14.17
C MET A 1 24.99 -1.11 14.73
N ASP A 2 25.29 -1.38 16.00
CA ASP A 2 24.88 -2.59 16.74
C ASP A 2 23.37 -2.84 16.87
N ALA A 3 22.55 -1.84 16.50
CA ALA A 3 21.09 -1.95 16.51
C ALA A 3 20.49 -2.54 15.22
N PHE A 4 21.28 -2.68 14.13
CA PHE A 4 20.74 -3.00 12.80
C PHE A 4 21.32 -4.26 12.13
N ALA A 5 22.46 -4.77 12.59
CA ALA A 5 22.93 -6.09 12.19
C ALA A 5 22.18 -7.17 12.97
N ASP A 6 21.84 -8.29 12.34
CA ASP A 6 21.34 -9.47 13.04
C ASP A 6 22.25 -9.80 14.22
N LYS A 7 21.68 -10.08 15.41
CA LYS A 7 22.46 -10.47 16.61
C LYS A 7 23.41 -11.64 16.31
N ILE A 8 23.08 -12.43 15.30
CA ILE A 8 23.86 -13.56 14.79
C ILE A 8 25.24 -13.14 14.29
N MET A 9 25.38 -11.98 13.65
CA MET A 9 26.68 -11.50 13.14
C MET A 9 27.62 -10.95 14.24
N ASN A 10 27.16 -10.91 15.50
CA ASN A 10 27.99 -10.60 16.66
C ASN A 10 28.67 -11.86 17.24
N HIS A 11 28.29 -13.05 16.77
CA HIS A 11 28.97 -14.30 17.08
C HIS A 11 30.15 -14.53 16.12
N PRO A 12 31.13 -15.38 16.46
CA PRO A 12 32.18 -15.76 15.50
C PRO A 12 31.57 -16.43 14.25
N PRO A 13 32.18 -16.22 13.06
CA PRO A 13 31.66 -16.77 11.81
C PRO A 13 31.69 -18.29 11.81
N THR A 14 30.63 -18.91 11.27
CA THR A 14 30.54 -20.37 11.10
C THR A 14 31.57 -20.88 10.10
N ALA A 15 31.89 -20.09 9.07
CA ALA A 15 33.00 -20.34 8.16
C ALA A 15 33.57 -19.03 7.62
N THR A 16 34.86 -19.04 7.31
CA THR A 16 35.56 -17.94 6.66
C THR A 16 36.31 -18.48 5.46
N ARG A 17 36.23 -17.79 4.33
CA ARG A 17 36.98 -18.14 3.12
C ARG A 17 37.57 -16.89 2.49
N ASP A 18 38.88 -16.95 2.26
CA ASP A 18 39.63 -15.89 1.62
C ASP A 18 39.87 -16.24 0.14
N PHE A 19 39.79 -15.25 -0.73
CA PHE A 19 40.03 -15.35 -2.17
C PHE A 19 41.05 -14.28 -2.57
N ASP A 20 41.95 -14.64 -3.49
CA ASP A 20 42.82 -13.66 -4.14
C ASP A 20 41.98 -12.74 -5.05
N CYS A 21 42.27 -11.44 -5.02
CA CYS A 21 41.59 -10.45 -5.86
C CYS A 21 42.07 -10.45 -7.32
N ALA A 22 43.16 -11.15 -7.64
CA ALA A 22 43.74 -11.17 -8.98
C ALA A 22 42.71 -11.55 -10.05
N GLY A 23 42.30 -10.56 -10.86
CA GLY A 23 41.36 -10.71 -11.97
C GLY A 23 39.88 -10.53 -11.63
N ILE A 24 39.49 -10.41 -10.35
CA ILE A 24 38.09 -10.22 -9.95
C ILE A 24 37.74 -8.72 -10.00
N LYS A 25 36.75 -8.38 -10.82
CA LYS A 25 36.21 -7.02 -10.96
C LYS A 25 34.80 -6.87 -10.40
N LYS A 26 34.09 -7.99 -10.21
CA LYS A 26 32.69 -7.99 -9.79
C LYS A 26 32.40 -9.06 -8.73
N LEU A 27 31.61 -8.69 -7.73
CA LEU A 27 31.07 -9.61 -6.72
C LEU A 27 29.57 -9.79 -6.92
N GLN A 28 29.09 -11.03 -6.91
CA GLN A 28 27.66 -11.36 -6.86
C GLN A 28 27.35 -12.11 -5.57
N LEU A 29 26.51 -11.50 -4.73
CA LEU A 29 26.04 -12.05 -3.46
C LEU A 29 24.55 -12.33 -3.53
N GLU A 30 24.15 -13.57 -3.24
CA GLU A 30 22.74 -13.94 -3.18
C GLU A 30 22.46 -14.84 -1.97
N THR A 31 21.50 -14.44 -1.14
CA THR A 31 20.94 -15.31 -0.10
C THR A 31 19.43 -15.26 -0.18
N GLN A 32 18.73 -16.31 0.24
CA GLN A 32 17.28 -16.25 0.31
C GLN A 32 16.81 -15.69 1.65
N TYR A 33 17.40 -16.16 2.75
CA TYR A 33 17.09 -15.71 4.10
C TYR A 33 18.42 -15.41 4.77
N GLY A 34 18.67 -14.15 5.11
CA GLY A 34 20.01 -13.73 5.47
C GLY A 34 20.25 -12.25 5.32
N ASP A 35 20.99 -11.70 6.26
CA ASP A 35 21.52 -10.35 6.14
C ASP A 35 22.81 -10.39 5.31
N ILE A 36 23.07 -9.33 4.56
CA ILE A 36 24.30 -9.17 3.77
C ILE A 36 24.98 -7.89 4.24
N GLU A 37 26.18 -7.99 4.78
CA GLU A 37 27.05 -6.87 5.09
C GLU A 37 28.24 -6.86 4.12
N LEU A 38 28.41 -5.77 3.36
CA LEU A 38 29.49 -5.60 2.42
C LEU A 38 30.37 -4.41 2.86
N ILE A 39 31.65 -4.68 3.10
CA ILE A 39 32.61 -3.73 3.66
C ILE A 39 33.78 -3.58 2.71
N GLY A 40 34.04 -2.35 2.26
CA GLY A 40 35.22 -2.02 1.48
C GLY A 40 36.46 -1.81 2.34
N HIS A 41 37.60 -2.34 1.91
CA HIS A 41 38.92 -2.13 2.51
C HIS A 41 40.00 -1.86 1.46
N HIS A 42 41.23 -1.65 1.93
CA HIS A 42 42.41 -1.33 1.10
C HIS A 42 43.30 -2.53 0.77
N GLU A 43 43.09 -3.66 1.44
CA GLU A 43 43.85 -4.90 1.20
C GLU A 43 43.42 -5.59 -0.11
N ASN A 44 44.28 -6.41 -0.69
CA ASN A 44 44.07 -7.03 -2.01
C ASN A 44 43.59 -8.49 -1.90
N TYR A 45 42.58 -8.75 -1.07
CA TYR A 45 41.90 -10.04 -0.97
C TYR A 45 40.38 -9.84 -0.80
N ILE A 46 39.60 -10.88 -1.08
CA ILE A 46 38.18 -10.91 -0.73
C ILE A 46 38.00 -11.91 0.41
N ARG A 47 37.45 -11.48 1.55
CA ARG A 47 37.10 -12.39 2.65
C ARG A 47 35.59 -12.52 2.77
N VAL A 48 35.12 -13.75 2.75
CA VAL A 48 33.70 -14.10 2.92
C VAL A 48 33.53 -14.79 4.27
N GLU A 49 32.89 -14.11 5.21
CA GLU A 49 32.44 -14.67 6.48
C GLU A 49 30.98 -15.11 6.35
N VAL A 50 30.71 -16.36 6.74
CA VAL A 50 29.39 -16.99 6.66
C VAL A 50 28.87 -17.23 8.07
N PHE A 51 27.65 -16.75 8.33
CA PHE A 51 26.95 -16.92 9.59
C PHE A 51 25.70 -17.77 9.35
N ALA A 52 25.76 -19.02 9.79
CA ALA A 52 24.64 -19.94 9.71
C ALA A 52 23.84 -19.94 11.01
N SER A 53 22.52 -20.00 10.89
CA SER A 53 21.64 -20.08 12.06
C SER A 53 20.37 -20.86 11.75
N VAL A 54 19.75 -21.41 12.78
CA VAL A 54 18.47 -22.15 12.67
C VAL A 54 17.46 -21.51 13.62
N ARG A 55 16.18 -21.48 13.23
CA ARG A 55 15.11 -21.03 14.11
C ARG A 55 14.69 -22.16 15.05
N SER A 56 14.80 -21.93 16.36
CA SER A 56 14.38 -22.90 17.37
C SER A 56 12.92 -22.70 17.76
N LEU A 57 12.11 -23.75 17.58
CA LEU A 57 10.66 -23.78 17.90
C LEU A 57 10.38 -23.75 19.42
N LEU A 58 11.40 -23.96 20.24
CA LEU A 58 11.32 -24.01 21.71
C LEU A 58 11.43 -22.63 22.38
N THR A 59 11.85 -21.59 21.64
CA THR A 59 11.92 -20.23 22.16
C THR A 59 10.60 -19.50 21.90
N LEU A 60 9.99 -18.93 22.95
CA LEU A 60 8.71 -18.19 22.91
C LEU A 60 8.70 -17.03 21.89
N TYR A 61 9.88 -16.66 21.37
CA TYR A 61 10.13 -15.51 20.49
C TYR A 61 10.75 -15.86 19.12
N LEU A 62 10.85 -17.15 18.74
CA LEU A 62 11.48 -17.58 17.47
C LEU A 62 12.90 -17.00 17.28
N VAL A 63 13.76 -17.19 18.27
CA VAL A 63 15.15 -16.71 18.23
C VAL A 63 15.99 -17.63 17.32
N SER A 64 16.81 -17.03 16.47
CA SER A 64 17.78 -17.76 15.65
C SER A 64 19.02 -18.10 16.48
N GLU A 65 19.40 -19.38 16.54
CA GLU A 65 20.60 -19.83 17.24
C GLU A 65 21.76 -20.01 16.23
N PRO A 66 22.98 -19.53 16.56
CA PRO A 66 24.14 -19.67 15.67
C PRO A 66 24.60 -21.14 15.60
N LEU A 67 24.98 -21.59 14.40
CA LEU A 67 25.55 -22.91 14.19
C LEU A 67 27.09 -22.87 14.26
N SER A 68 27.69 -23.86 14.92
CA SER A 68 29.15 -24.01 15.06
C SER A 68 29.84 -24.60 13.83
N SER A 69 29.10 -25.26 12.95
CA SER A 69 29.59 -25.83 11.68
C SER A 69 28.50 -25.79 10.62
N LEU A 70 28.89 -25.58 9.36
CA LEU A 70 28.00 -25.76 8.21
C LEU A 70 27.77 -27.27 8.01
N ASP A 71 26.54 -27.66 7.74
CA ASP A 71 26.24 -29.04 7.35
C ASP A 71 26.89 -29.33 5.99
N THR A 72 27.95 -30.14 6.01
CA THR A 72 28.86 -30.38 4.88
C THR A 72 28.23 -31.17 3.73
N ASP A 73 27.09 -31.81 3.94
CA ASP A 73 26.35 -32.58 2.93
C ASP A 73 25.39 -31.74 2.08
N SER A 74 25.34 -30.43 2.31
CA SER A 74 24.28 -29.60 1.77
C SER A 74 24.78 -28.71 0.63
N HIS A 75 24.17 -28.85 -0.55
CA HIS A 75 24.37 -28.02 -1.76
C HIS A 75 24.00 -26.52 -1.58
N LEU A 76 23.98 -26.04 -0.33
CA LEU A 76 23.37 -24.81 0.14
C LEU A 76 24.28 -23.59 0.04
N LEU A 77 25.60 -23.76 -0.11
CA LEU A 77 26.57 -22.67 -0.18
C LEU A 77 27.55 -22.93 -1.32
N ASN A 78 27.59 -22.03 -2.28
CA ASN A 78 28.48 -22.15 -3.44
C ASN A 78 29.25 -20.84 -3.62
N MET A 79 30.57 -20.97 -3.68
CA MET A 79 31.50 -19.86 -3.88
C MET A 79 32.43 -20.19 -5.04
N ASN A 80 32.13 -19.64 -6.22
CA ASN A 80 32.87 -19.93 -7.44
C ASN A 80 33.33 -18.62 -8.10
N ALA A 81 34.62 -18.55 -8.45
CA ALA A 81 35.14 -17.52 -9.35
C ALA A 81 34.92 -17.98 -10.80
N LEU A 82 34.19 -17.19 -11.57
CA LEU A 82 33.91 -17.43 -12.99
C LEU A 82 34.37 -16.21 -13.78
N GLY A 83 35.53 -16.31 -14.42
CA GLY A 83 36.16 -15.19 -15.12
C GLY A 83 36.50 -14.06 -14.16
N ASP A 84 35.94 -12.86 -14.40
CA ASP A 84 36.14 -11.66 -13.59
C ASP A 84 35.14 -11.51 -12.41
N THR A 85 34.28 -12.50 -12.21
CA THR A 85 33.17 -12.42 -11.27
C THR A 85 33.26 -13.50 -10.20
N LEU A 86 33.28 -13.08 -8.94
CA LEU A 86 33.11 -13.97 -7.79
C LEU A 86 31.62 -14.12 -7.47
N LYS A 87 31.08 -15.34 -7.52
CA LYS A 87 29.70 -15.64 -7.14
C LYS A 87 29.67 -16.35 -5.80
N VAL A 88 28.96 -15.77 -4.84
CA VAL A 88 28.68 -16.33 -3.53
C VAL A 88 27.17 -16.41 -3.38
N PHE A 89 26.63 -17.62 -3.40
CA PHE A 89 25.19 -17.82 -3.27
C PHE A 89 24.83 -18.89 -2.25
N SER A 90 23.72 -18.65 -1.54
CA SER A 90 23.07 -19.66 -0.71
C SER A 90 21.66 -20.00 -1.18
N LYS A 91 21.41 -21.28 -1.46
CA LYS A 91 20.13 -21.82 -1.91
C LYS A 91 19.58 -22.81 -0.88
N PRO A 92 18.58 -22.48 -0.05
CA PRO A 92 17.79 -23.49 0.62
C PRO A 92 17.04 -24.37 -0.38
N ASP A 93 16.91 -25.65 -0.02
CA ASP A 93 16.13 -26.64 -0.74
C ASP A 93 14.62 -26.35 -0.56
N TYR A 94 13.85 -26.31 -1.66
CA TYR A 94 12.44 -25.90 -1.65
C TYR A 94 11.51 -27.08 -1.96
N PHE A 95 10.58 -27.39 -1.04
CA PHE A 95 9.14 -27.69 -1.33
C PHE A 95 8.32 -28.10 -0.08
N ASN A 96 8.48 -27.50 1.11
CA ASN A 96 7.66 -27.88 2.28
C ASN A 96 7.33 -26.70 3.22
N PRO A 97 6.04 -26.32 3.42
CA PRO A 97 5.61 -25.28 4.37
C PRO A 97 6.03 -25.54 5.82
N VAL A 98 6.30 -26.80 6.19
CA VAL A 98 6.78 -27.20 7.52
C VAL A 98 8.30 -27.03 7.64
N ALA A 99 9.05 -27.16 6.53
CA ALA A 99 10.51 -26.97 6.50
C ALA A 99 10.93 -25.51 6.63
N TRP A 100 10.02 -24.54 6.41
CA TRP A 100 10.27 -23.11 6.64
C TRP A 100 10.64 -22.78 8.10
N PHE A 101 10.20 -23.60 9.07
CA PHE A 101 10.57 -23.41 10.48
C PHE A 101 11.95 -23.98 10.83
N ASN A 102 12.45 -24.93 10.05
CA ASN A 102 13.73 -25.60 10.29
C ASN A 102 14.80 -25.25 9.23
N SER A 103 14.52 -24.34 8.29
CA SER A 103 15.45 -23.96 7.25
C SER A 103 16.58 -23.11 7.81
N GLN A 104 17.82 -23.50 7.52
CA GLN A 104 19.02 -22.75 7.86
C GLN A 104 19.02 -21.38 7.18
N LYS A 105 19.15 -20.31 7.99
CA LYS A 105 19.36 -18.93 7.53
C LYS A 105 20.87 -18.70 7.36
N THR A 106 21.27 -18.17 6.21
CA THR A 106 22.68 -17.91 5.89
C THR A 106 22.88 -16.43 5.66
N SER A 107 23.61 -15.77 6.56
CA SER A 107 24.00 -14.38 6.44
C SER A 107 25.46 -14.25 6.04
N PHE A 108 25.81 -13.18 5.34
CA PHE A 108 27.16 -12.97 4.82
C PHE A 108 27.72 -11.65 5.32
N ARG A 109 28.95 -11.66 5.83
CA ARG A 109 29.79 -10.46 5.91
C ARG A 109 30.93 -10.63 4.93
N VAL A 110 31.06 -9.69 4.00
CA VAL A 110 32.05 -9.77 2.93
C VAL A 110 32.91 -8.52 2.93
N PHE A 111 34.20 -8.76 2.94
CA PHE A 111 35.26 -7.77 2.84
C PHE A 111 35.80 -7.79 1.42
N ILE A 112 35.75 -6.65 0.73
CA ILE A 112 36.27 -6.50 -0.64
C ILE A 112 37.17 -5.27 -0.75
N PRO A 113 38.11 -5.23 -1.71
CA PRO A 113 38.68 -3.97 -2.15
C PRO A 113 37.58 -3.00 -2.55
N ALA A 114 37.66 -1.75 -2.08
CA ALA A 114 36.57 -0.78 -2.25
C ALA A 114 36.18 -0.51 -3.72
N SER A 115 37.08 -0.77 -4.68
CA SER A 115 36.87 -0.54 -6.12
C SER A 115 36.11 -1.67 -6.84
N ILE A 116 35.81 -2.80 -6.18
CA ILE A 116 35.12 -3.93 -6.81
C ILE A 116 33.61 -3.65 -6.88
N ASP A 117 33.04 -3.72 -8.07
CA ASP A 117 31.59 -3.58 -8.29
C ASP A 117 30.83 -4.75 -7.64
N SER A 118 29.61 -4.51 -7.15
CA SER A 118 28.83 -5.59 -6.53
C SER A 118 27.35 -5.63 -6.90
N VAL A 119 26.80 -6.84 -6.90
CA VAL A 119 25.37 -7.10 -6.98
C VAL A 119 24.96 -7.94 -5.78
N SER A 120 24.11 -7.42 -4.91
CA SER A 120 23.69 -8.10 -3.68
C SER A 120 22.17 -8.28 -3.62
N LYS A 121 21.71 -9.51 -3.46
CA LYS A 121 20.28 -9.84 -3.43
C LYS A 121 19.94 -10.67 -2.20
N THR A 122 18.89 -10.28 -1.49
CA THR A 122 18.27 -11.13 -0.46
C THR A 122 16.76 -11.15 -0.60
N TYR A 123 16.10 -12.28 -0.29
CA TYR A 123 14.63 -12.29 -0.26
C TYR A 123 14.15 -11.74 1.09
N ALA A 124 14.70 -12.23 2.20
CA ALA A 124 14.40 -11.73 3.52
C ALA A 124 15.68 -11.51 4.35
N GLY A 125 16.03 -10.24 4.55
CA GLY A 125 17.14 -9.80 5.38
C GLY A 125 17.61 -8.42 4.99
N THR A 126 18.39 -7.81 5.88
CA THR A 126 18.93 -6.47 5.72
C THR A 126 20.19 -6.49 4.87
N ILE A 127 20.33 -5.52 3.96
CA ILE A 127 21.59 -5.31 3.22
C ILE A 127 22.26 -4.04 3.76
N SER A 128 23.52 -4.16 4.16
CA SER A 128 24.38 -3.09 4.66
C SER A 128 25.60 -2.95 3.75
N LEU A 129 25.90 -1.73 3.30
CA LEU A 129 27.08 -1.40 2.50
C LEU A 129 27.90 -0.31 3.19
N ARG A 130 29.22 -0.50 3.30
CA ARG A 130 30.13 0.44 3.96
C ARG A 130 31.43 0.63 3.18
N ASN A 131 31.88 1.88 3.03
CA ASN A 131 33.21 2.23 2.52
C ASN A 131 33.51 1.68 1.11
N LEU A 132 32.54 1.75 0.20
CA LEU A 132 32.65 1.21 -1.16
C LEU A 132 32.75 2.32 -2.20
N HIS A 133 33.63 2.17 -3.19
CA HIS A 133 33.94 3.15 -4.23
C HIS A 133 33.75 2.52 -5.62
N GLY A 134 32.50 2.25 -6.01
CA GLY A 134 32.19 1.51 -7.24
C GLY A 134 30.71 1.54 -7.62
N ASN A 135 30.33 0.69 -8.58
CA ASN A 135 28.94 0.49 -8.97
C ASN A 135 28.32 -0.66 -8.18
N HIS A 136 27.30 -0.35 -7.38
CA HIS A 136 26.65 -1.34 -6.53
C HIS A 136 25.14 -1.36 -6.74
N VAL A 137 24.61 -2.56 -7.02
CA VAL A 137 23.18 -2.79 -7.18
C VAL A 137 22.70 -3.76 -6.10
N PHE A 138 21.70 -3.38 -5.34
CA PHE A 138 21.22 -4.20 -4.23
C PHE A 138 19.70 -4.19 -4.11
N SER A 139 19.15 -5.35 -3.75
CA SER A 139 17.70 -5.52 -3.62
C SER A 139 17.32 -6.50 -2.53
N THR A 140 16.30 -6.14 -1.76
CA THR A 140 15.66 -7.01 -0.75
C THR A 140 14.14 -6.96 -0.85
N TRP A 141 13.41 -8.00 -0.47
CA TRP A 141 11.94 -7.88 -0.36
C TRP A 141 11.55 -7.37 1.03
N GLY A 142 11.94 -8.09 2.08
CA GLY A 142 11.48 -7.82 3.45
C GLY A 142 12.37 -6.90 4.29
N GLY A 143 13.68 -6.85 4.04
CA GLY A 143 14.62 -6.20 4.96
C GLY A 143 14.97 -4.75 4.61
N GLY A 144 15.72 -4.11 5.52
CA GLY A 144 16.17 -2.73 5.33
C GLY A 144 17.39 -2.62 4.42
N LEU A 145 17.68 -1.40 3.96
CA LEU A 145 18.88 -1.06 3.21
C LEU A 145 19.65 0.01 4.00
N PHE A 146 20.92 -0.25 4.28
CA PHE A 146 21.78 0.67 5.02
C PHE A 146 23.03 0.94 4.20
N ILE A 147 23.34 2.21 3.95
CA ILE A 147 24.49 2.60 3.14
C ILE A 147 25.25 3.69 3.85
N GLN A 148 26.54 3.48 4.06
CA GLN A 148 27.38 4.42 4.78
C GLN A 148 28.75 4.62 4.13
N GLN A 149 29.21 5.88 4.06
CA GLN A 149 30.58 6.21 3.66
C GLN A 149 30.96 5.68 2.27
N SER A 150 30.01 5.65 1.32
CA SER A 150 30.26 5.10 -0.01
C SER A 150 30.32 6.18 -1.10
N GLN A 151 31.04 5.86 -2.17
CA GLN A 151 31.33 6.62 -3.39
C GLN A 151 31.02 5.77 -4.66
N GLY A 152 31.04 6.37 -5.86
CA GLY A 152 30.66 5.70 -7.13
C GLY A 152 29.20 5.87 -7.60
N LYS A 153 28.46 4.77 -7.81
CA LYS A 153 27.04 4.78 -8.20
C LYS A 153 26.28 3.66 -7.50
N LEU A 154 25.21 3.98 -6.78
CA LEU A 154 24.47 3.04 -5.93
C LEU A 154 23.00 2.96 -6.33
N GLN A 155 22.49 1.75 -6.53
CA GLN A 155 21.07 1.51 -6.84
C GLN A 155 20.46 0.49 -5.90
N GLY A 156 19.51 0.93 -5.09
CA GLY A 156 18.88 0.16 -4.02
C GLY A 156 17.37 0.06 -4.14
N LYS A 157 16.81 -1.14 -3.95
CA LYS A 157 15.36 -1.36 -3.91
C LYS A 157 14.92 -2.28 -2.76
N THR A 158 13.86 -1.92 -2.05
CA THR A 158 13.19 -2.80 -1.08
C THR A 158 11.66 -2.77 -1.21
N MET A 159 10.93 -3.82 -0.82
CA MET A 159 9.46 -3.77 -0.82
C MET A 159 8.94 -3.20 0.51
N GLY A 160 9.39 -3.72 1.65
CA GLY A 160 8.87 -3.33 2.96
C GLY A 160 9.82 -2.56 3.86
N GLY A 161 11.14 -2.65 3.63
CA GLY A 161 12.13 -2.16 4.58
C GLY A 161 12.40 -0.65 4.51
N ASN A 162 12.93 -0.13 5.62
CA ASN A 162 13.46 1.23 5.67
C ASN A 162 14.78 1.32 4.90
N ILE A 163 15.02 2.48 4.28
CA ILE A 163 16.30 2.80 3.65
C ILE A 163 16.97 3.90 4.46
N VAL A 164 18.23 3.69 4.82
CA VAL A 164 19.03 4.63 5.61
C VAL A 164 20.35 4.89 4.88
N LEU A 165 20.58 6.14 4.53
CA LEU A 165 21.76 6.62 3.79
C LEU A 165 22.52 7.62 4.67
N VAL A 166 23.78 7.35 5.00
CA VAL A 166 24.58 8.20 5.89
C VAL A 166 25.97 8.50 5.31
N ASN A 167 26.34 9.77 5.24
CA ASN A 167 27.70 10.21 4.88
C ASN A 167 28.20 9.67 3.53
N ASN A 168 27.40 9.80 2.46
CA ASN A 168 27.73 9.26 1.13
C ASN A 168 28.09 10.38 0.15
N GLN A 169 29.08 10.14 -0.73
CA GLN A 169 29.58 11.12 -1.70
C GLN A 169 29.48 10.56 -3.13
N VAL A 170 28.26 10.51 -3.68
CA VAL A 170 27.94 9.53 -4.72
C VAL A 170 26.62 9.82 -5.46
N GLU A 171 26.36 9.17 -6.61
CA GLU A 171 25.00 9.10 -7.18
C GLU A 171 24.21 7.93 -6.56
N ILE A 172 23.05 8.19 -5.94
CA ILE A 172 22.18 7.15 -5.35
C ILE A 172 20.77 7.18 -5.93
N THR A 173 20.25 6.02 -6.30
CA THR A 173 18.81 5.79 -6.50
C THR A 173 18.29 4.81 -5.45
N ALA A 174 17.34 5.23 -4.61
CA ALA A 174 16.82 4.46 -3.48
C ALA A 174 15.29 4.39 -3.49
N ASN A 175 14.73 3.19 -3.65
CA ASN A 175 13.28 3.01 -3.77
C ASN A 175 12.73 1.99 -2.76
N THR A 176 11.61 2.29 -2.10
CA THR A 176 10.88 1.35 -1.24
C THR A 176 9.37 1.38 -1.51
N MET A 177 8.60 0.31 -1.29
CA MET A 177 7.13 0.40 -1.43
C MET A 177 6.48 0.89 -0.13
N GLY A 178 6.87 0.34 1.02
CA GLY A 178 6.24 0.66 2.31
C GLY A 178 7.12 1.38 3.34
N GLY A 179 8.44 1.30 3.23
CA GLY A 179 9.35 1.77 4.27
C GLY A 179 9.63 3.27 4.23
N ASN A 180 10.20 3.79 5.32
CA ASN A 180 10.70 5.15 5.39
C ASN A 180 12.09 5.26 4.75
N ILE A 181 12.38 6.42 4.16
CA ILE A 181 13.71 6.74 3.65
C ILE A 181 14.31 7.84 4.52
N THR A 182 15.48 7.59 5.09
CA THR A 182 16.24 8.57 5.87
C THR A 182 17.60 8.80 5.24
N VAL A 183 17.94 10.06 5.01
CA VAL A 183 19.18 10.48 4.37
C VAL A 183 19.84 11.54 5.25
N GLN A 184 21.10 11.32 5.59
CA GLN A 184 21.88 12.22 6.42
C GLN A 184 23.27 12.42 5.84
N LYS A 185 23.73 13.68 5.71
CA LYS A 185 25.07 14.02 5.21
C LYS A 185 25.34 13.39 3.85
N HIS A 186 24.69 13.86 2.80
CA HIS A 186 24.91 13.37 1.45
C HIS A 186 25.51 14.45 0.57
N ASN A 187 26.49 14.10 -0.25
CA ASN A 187 27.04 14.97 -1.27
C ASN A 187 26.93 14.28 -2.65
N GLY A 188 26.25 14.92 -3.60
CA GLY A 188 26.04 14.37 -4.93
C GLY A 188 24.56 14.29 -5.32
N LYS A 189 24.26 13.45 -6.31
CA LYS A 189 22.91 13.29 -6.86
C LYS A 189 22.17 12.16 -6.17
N LEU A 190 20.97 12.44 -5.69
CA LEU A 190 20.14 11.49 -4.98
C LEU A 190 18.70 11.52 -5.48
N GLN A 191 18.19 10.33 -5.77
CA GLN A 191 16.78 10.10 -6.07
C GLN A 191 16.19 9.11 -5.07
N ALA A 192 15.14 9.52 -4.37
CA ALA A 192 14.49 8.72 -3.33
C ALA A 192 12.98 8.61 -3.54
N SER A 193 12.44 7.39 -3.64
CA SER A 193 10.99 7.20 -3.81
C SER A 193 10.40 6.18 -2.84
N THR A 194 9.22 6.48 -2.29
CA THR A 194 8.42 5.53 -1.50
C THR A 194 6.94 5.58 -1.85
N TRP A 195 6.18 4.51 -1.63
CA TRP A 195 4.73 4.56 -1.86
C TRP A 195 4.01 5.06 -0.60
N GLY A 196 4.24 4.39 0.54
CA GLY A 196 3.55 4.72 1.80
C GLY A 196 4.38 5.45 2.86
N GLY A 197 5.71 5.35 2.80
CA GLY A 197 6.59 5.82 3.87
C GLY A 197 6.89 7.31 3.83
N ASN A 198 7.47 7.81 4.93
CA ASN A 198 7.99 9.17 5.02
C ASN A 198 9.41 9.25 4.44
N ILE A 199 9.76 10.43 3.92
CA ILE A 199 11.13 10.74 3.48
C ILE A 199 11.69 11.84 4.38
N LYS A 200 12.85 11.60 4.97
CA LYS A 200 13.58 12.56 5.78
C LYS A 200 14.98 12.77 5.21
N GLY A 201 15.31 14.00 4.84
CA GLY A 201 16.64 14.40 4.40
C GLY A 201 17.24 15.46 5.33
N SER A 202 18.51 15.31 5.70
CA SER A 202 19.25 16.30 6.48
C SER A 202 20.69 16.45 5.99
N ASP A 203 21.18 17.69 5.88
CA ASP A 203 22.55 18.01 5.49
C ASP A 203 22.90 17.44 4.10
N ILE A 204 22.13 17.82 3.08
CA ILE A 204 22.32 17.30 1.72
C ILE A 204 22.86 18.42 0.83
N THR A 205 23.99 18.13 0.19
CA THR A 205 24.64 19.00 -0.81
C THR A 205 24.54 18.36 -2.19
N GLY A 206 24.04 19.08 -3.19
CA GLY A 206 23.83 18.58 -4.55
C GLY A 206 22.36 18.36 -4.92
N ASP A 207 22.11 17.54 -5.94
CA ASP A 207 20.76 17.34 -6.48
C ASP A 207 20.00 16.31 -5.64
N PHE A 208 18.88 16.71 -5.04
CA PHE A 208 18.01 15.79 -4.31
C PHE A 208 16.57 15.85 -4.80
N GLU A 209 16.12 14.76 -5.45
CA GLU A 209 14.74 14.58 -5.84
C GLU A 209 14.09 13.46 -5.03
N CYS A 210 12.92 13.73 -4.47
CA CYS A 210 12.19 12.73 -3.70
C CYS A 210 10.68 12.76 -3.91
N ASN A 211 10.04 11.59 -3.79
CA ASN A 211 8.59 11.51 -3.91
C ASN A 211 7.97 10.42 -3.01
N THR A 212 6.72 10.67 -2.58
CA THR A 212 5.90 9.69 -1.88
C THR A 212 4.43 9.77 -2.26
N MET A 213 3.68 8.66 -2.26
CA MET A 213 2.23 8.76 -2.53
C MET A 213 1.47 9.23 -1.29
N GLY A 214 1.78 8.68 -0.11
CA GLY A 214 1.02 8.97 1.12
C GLY A 214 1.79 9.62 2.26
N GLY A 215 3.12 9.57 2.26
CA GLY A 215 3.93 9.99 3.41
C GLY A 215 4.27 11.48 3.43
N ASN A 216 4.82 11.91 4.56
CA ASN A 216 5.37 13.26 4.72
C ASN A 216 6.82 13.32 4.22
N ILE A 217 7.21 14.48 3.69
CA ILE A 217 8.58 14.79 3.29
C ILE A 217 9.11 15.88 4.20
N LYS A 218 10.25 15.62 4.86
CA LYS A 218 10.93 16.58 5.74
C LYS A 218 12.39 16.74 5.34
N LEU A 219 12.74 17.90 4.81
CA LEU A 219 14.06 18.27 4.32
C LEU A 219 14.65 19.36 5.21
N LYS A 220 15.86 19.14 5.73
CA LYS A 220 16.56 20.08 6.62
C LYS A 220 17.97 20.37 6.11
N ASN A 221 18.37 21.63 6.12
CA ASN A 221 19.72 22.01 5.67
C ASN A 221 20.05 21.49 4.26
N MET A 222 19.21 21.86 3.28
CA MET A 222 19.42 21.51 1.88
C MET A 222 20.26 22.58 1.18
N ASN A 223 21.28 22.16 0.44
CA ASN A 223 22.17 23.02 -0.33
C ASN A 223 22.33 22.46 -1.74
N GLY A 224 21.57 22.95 -2.71
CA GLY A 224 21.61 22.42 -4.07
C GLY A 224 20.28 22.51 -4.81
N ASN A 225 20.08 21.64 -5.80
CA ASN A 225 18.80 21.51 -6.48
C ASN A 225 17.89 20.57 -5.71
N VAL A 226 16.64 20.97 -5.47
CA VAL A 226 15.73 20.19 -4.62
C VAL A 226 14.40 19.98 -5.33
N GLY A 227 13.96 18.72 -5.43
CA GLY A 227 12.64 18.35 -5.92
C GLY A 227 11.91 17.49 -4.89
N ALA A 228 10.67 17.85 -4.53
CA ALA A 228 9.87 17.00 -3.65
C ALA A 228 8.39 16.98 -4.01
N SER A 229 7.80 15.77 -4.06
CA SER A 229 6.35 15.64 -4.29
C SER A 229 5.66 14.64 -3.39
N THR A 230 4.43 14.95 -2.98
CA THR A 230 3.55 13.99 -2.29
C THR A 230 2.08 14.17 -2.62
N LYS A 231 1.32 13.08 -2.80
CA LYS A 231 -0.12 13.20 -3.12
C LYS A 231 -0.93 13.56 -1.87
N GLY A 232 -0.70 12.90 -0.74
CA GLY A 232 -1.51 13.08 0.48
C GLY A 232 -0.80 13.69 1.70
N GLY A 233 0.54 13.70 1.72
CA GLY A 233 1.30 14.10 2.91
C GLY A 233 1.73 15.57 2.92
N ASN A 234 2.36 16.00 4.01
CA ASN A 234 2.92 17.35 4.14
C ASN A 234 4.36 17.39 3.64
N ILE A 235 4.77 18.54 3.11
CA ILE A 235 6.16 18.83 2.77
C ILE A 235 6.67 19.93 3.70
N THR A 236 7.82 19.71 4.32
CA THR A 236 8.56 20.76 5.04
C THR A 236 9.99 20.77 4.54
N ALA A 237 10.47 21.91 4.04
CA ALA A 237 11.81 22.06 3.50
C ALA A 237 12.52 23.31 4.05
N GLU A 238 13.75 23.13 4.53
CA GLU A 238 14.68 24.19 4.90
C GLU A 238 15.82 24.24 3.87
N LEU A 239 15.79 25.25 3.00
CA LEU A 239 16.72 25.46 1.89
C LEU A 239 17.74 26.54 2.27
N HIS A 240 19.00 26.17 2.44
CA HIS A 240 20.07 27.13 2.71
C HIS A 240 20.59 27.80 1.44
N HIS A 241 20.68 27.04 0.34
CA HIS A 241 21.10 27.59 -0.93
C HIS A 241 20.45 26.78 -2.07
N ILE A 242 19.95 27.50 -3.07
CA ILE A 242 19.32 26.95 -4.27
C ILE A 242 20.29 27.17 -5.41
N HIS A 243 20.71 26.10 -6.10
CA HIS A 243 21.67 26.23 -7.21
C HIS A 243 21.00 26.74 -8.48
N GLN A 244 20.11 25.95 -9.07
CA GLN A 244 19.37 26.30 -10.28
C GLN A 244 17.87 26.29 -10.03
N TYR A 245 17.38 25.30 -9.30
CA TYR A 245 15.95 25.17 -9.04
C TYR A 245 15.64 24.49 -7.70
N ALA A 246 14.47 24.82 -7.16
CA ALA A 246 13.79 24.06 -6.14
C ALA A 246 12.30 23.96 -6.50
N TRP A 247 11.74 22.75 -6.49
CA TRP A 247 10.33 22.55 -6.79
C TRP A 247 9.63 21.65 -5.76
N PHE A 248 8.37 21.99 -5.47
CA PHE A 248 7.53 21.28 -4.51
C PHE A 248 6.12 21.09 -5.04
N ASP A 249 5.62 19.85 -5.05
CA ASP A 249 4.27 19.53 -5.52
C ASP A 249 3.47 18.75 -4.47
N SER A 250 2.25 19.19 -4.17
CA SER A 250 1.29 18.38 -3.44
C SER A 250 -0.14 18.50 -3.96
N SER A 251 -0.91 17.41 -3.80
CA SER A 251 -2.33 17.42 -4.17
C SER A 251 -3.24 17.94 -3.05
N GLY A 252 -2.82 17.94 -1.78
CA GLY A 252 -3.64 18.47 -0.68
C GLY A 252 -3.01 18.63 0.70
N GLY A 253 -1.75 18.23 0.91
CA GLY A 253 -1.08 18.45 2.20
C GLY A 253 -0.62 19.90 2.39
N LYS A 254 -0.11 20.24 3.59
CA LYS A 254 0.57 21.52 3.83
C LYS A 254 1.97 21.49 3.25
N ILE A 255 2.37 22.55 2.56
CA ILE A 255 3.76 22.77 2.15
C ILE A 255 4.34 23.93 2.97
N LYS A 256 5.45 23.70 3.66
CA LYS A 256 6.21 24.72 4.39
C LYS A 256 7.61 24.80 3.80
N VAL A 257 8.00 25.96 3.27
CA VAL A 257 9.34 26.18 2.72
C VAL A 257 9.99 27.36 3.41
N ALA A 258 11.21 27.12 3.88
CA ALA A 258 12.08 28.14 4.46
C ALA A 258 13.29 28.33 3.54
N PHE A 259 13.57 29.56 3.14
CA PHE A 259 14.68 29.90 2.24
C PHE A 259 15.21 31.31 2.53
N PRO A 260 16.46 31.65 2.11
CA PRO A 260 17.04 32.98 2.33
C PRO A 260 16.38 34.07 1.48
N PHE A 261 15.74 35.04 2.14
CA PHE A 261 15.00 36.12 1.46
C PHE A 261 15.91 37.24 0.90
N ASP A 262 17.17 37.27 1.28
CA ASP A 262 18.22 38.15 0.77
C ASP A 262 18.86 37.64 -0.52
N SER A 263 18.65 36.36 -0.86
CA SER A 263 19.14 35.79 -2.10
C SER A 263 18.25 36.15 -3.31
N PRO A 264 18.84 36.37 -4.51
CA PRO A 264 18.07 36.51 -5.74
C PRO A 264 17.34 35.21 -6.07
N THR A 265 16.04 35.26 -6.36
CA THR A 265 15.22 34.05 -6.62
C THR A 265 14.02 34.37 -7.51
N ASP A 266 13.76 33.54 -8.51
CA ASP A 266 12.52 33.59 -9.29
C ASP A 266 11.46 32.75 -8.59
N LEU A 267 10.31 33.34 -8.25
CA LEU A 267 9.29 32.71 -7.40
C LEU A 267 7.99 32.46 -8.17
N GLU A 268 7.52 31.20 -8.16
CA GLU A 268 6.21 30.80 -8.68
C GLU A 268 5.52 29.90 -7.65
N VAL A 269 4.48 30.41 -6.98
CA VAL A 269 3.76 29.67 -5.92
C VAL A 269 2.27 29.70 -6.18
N MET A 270 1.64 28.53 -6.26
CA MET A 270 0.20 28.35 -6.43
C MET A 270 -0.34 27.46 -5.31
N ALA A 271 -1.35 27.94 -4.57
CA ALA A 271 -1.94 27.22 -3.44
C ALA A 271 -3.41 27.57 -3.23
N SER A 272 -4.14 26.84 -2.36
CA SER A 272 -5.46 27.31 -1.90
C SER A 272 -5.36 28.55 -1.01
N LYS A 273 -4.29 28.64 -0.22
CA LYS A 273 -3.93 29.82 0.57
C LYS A 273 -2.41 29.86 0.73
N ILE A 274 -1.84 31.04 0.53
CA ILE A 274 -0.43 31.35 0.78
C ILE A 274 -0.37 32.23 2.03
N SER A 275 0.56 31.92 2.93
CA SER A 275 0.79 32.67 4.17
C SER A 275 2.28 32.66 4.48
N GLY A 276 2.79 33.65 5.22
CA GLY A 276 4.23 33.71 5.46
C GLY A 276 4.74 35.07 5.87
N ALA A 277 6.06 35.16 6.00
CA ALA A 277 6.77 36.41 6.20
C ALA A 277 6.70 37.32 4.96
N MET A 278 6.81 38.63 5.17
CA MET A 278 6.85 39.61 4.08
C MET A 278 8.09 39.38 3.20
N LEU A 279 7.89 39.37 1.88
CA LEU A 279 8.97 39.20 0.90
C LEU A 279 9.60 40.58 0.58
N PRO A 280 10.83 40.86 1.01
CA PRO A 280 11.50 42.14 0.74
C PRO A 280 11.97 42.23 -0.71
N ASN A 281 12.00 43.43 -1.30
CA ASN A 281 12.48 43.66 -2.68
C ASN A 281 11.87 42.70 -3.72
N PHE A 282 10.59 42.37 -3.55
CA PHE A 282 9.86 41.53 -4.48
C PHE A 282 9.25 42.38 -5.60
N ASP A 283 9.55 42.01 -6.84
CA ASP A 283 8.98 42.59 -8.06
C ASP A 283 8.08 41.56 -8.76
N GLY A 284 6.78 41.79 -8.74
CA GLY A 284 5.80 40.92 -9.37
C GLY A 284 4.43 40.96 -8.72
N TYR A 285 3.67 39.88 -8.90
CA TYR A 285 2.30 39.74 -8.45
C TYR A 285 2.22 38.85 -7.20
N LEU A 286 1.50 39.33 -6.18
CA LEU A 286 1.23 38.60 -4.94
C LEU A 286 -0.25 38.70 -4.59
N THR A 287 -0.89 37.55 -4.45
CA THR A 287 -2.26 37.41 -3.97
C THR A 287 -2.38 36.32 -2.92
N TYR A 288 -3.58 36.15 -2.39
CA TYR A 288 -3.82 35.19 -1.31
C TYR A 288 -3.58 33.72 -1.73
N ASN A 289 -3.57 33.41 -3.03
CA ASN A 289 -3.46 32.06 -3.59
C ASN A 289 -2.38 31.90 -4.68
N ASP A 290 -1.81 33.00 -5.18
CA ASP A 290 -0.79 32.98 -6.24
C ASP A 290 0.31 34.02 -5.97
N ILE A 291 1.57 33.62 -6.15
CA ILE A 291 2.74 34.51 -6.16
C ILE A 291 3.54 34.22 -7.42
N LYS A 292 3.80 35.25 -8.21
CA LYS A 292 4.66 35.17 -9.39
C LYS A 292 5.50 36.43 -9.54
N GLY A 293 6.82 36.28 -9.48
CA GLY A 293 7.71 37.43 -9.57
C GLY A 293 9.16 37.09 -9.25
N LYS A 294 9.95 38.14 -9.02
CA LYS A 294 11.38 38.08 -8.75
C LYS A 294 11.68 38.66 -7.40
N LEU A 295 12.45 37.93 -6.59
CA LEU A 295 13.02 38.41 -5.35
C LEU A 295 14.45 38.88 -5.61
N ASN A 296 14.80 40.10 -5.15
CA ASN A 296 16.14 40.69 -5.30
C ASN A 296 16.70 40.65 -6.74
N GLY A 297 15.88 40.93 -7.75
CA GLY A 297 16.31 40.98 -9.15
C GLY A 297 16.22 39.66 -9.93
N GLY A 298 15.84 38.56 -9.27
CA GLY A 298 15.63 37.25 -9.90
C GLY A 298 16.88 36.37 -9.96
N GLY A 299 16.72 35.07 -10.19
CA GLY A 299 17.80 34.10 -10.03
C GLY A 299 17.34 32.64 -10.14
N PRO A 300 17.90 31.71 -9.32
CA PRO A 300 17.42 30.33 -9.25
C PRO A 300 15.91 30.25 -9.03
N SER A 301 15.24 29.26 -9.62
CA SER A 301 13.78 29.16 -9.55
C SER A 301 13.31 28.43 -8.30
N LEU A 302 12.28 28.96 -7.64
CA LEU A 302 11.54 28.29 -6.57
C LEU A 302 10.08 28.16 -6.99
N THR A 303 9.66 26.94 -7.30
CA THR A 303 8.31 26.62 -7.75
C THR A 303 7.56 25.78 -6.73
N ILE A 304 6.38 26.21 -6.29
CA ILE A 304 5.56 25.46 -5.34
C ILE A 304 4.14 25.36 -5.88
N LYS A 305 3.64 24.13 -6.06
CA LYS A 305 2.29 23.86 -6.56
C LYS A 305 1.54 23.01 -5.55
N ASN A 306 0.47 23.56 -4.99
CA ASN A 306 -0.39 22.87 -4.04
C ASN A 306 -1.86 22.99 -4.44
N ARG A 307 -2.46 21.91 -4.95
CA ARG A 307 -3.79 21.98 -5.58
C ARG A 307 -4.92 22.31 -4.60
N SER A 308 -4.91 21.71 -3.41
CA SER A 308 -5.97 21.87 -2.40
C SER A 308 -5.48 22.18 -0.99
N GLY A 309 -4.18 22.41 -0.82
CA GLY A 309 -3.55 22.69 0.46
C GLY A 309 -2.96 24.10 0.57
N ASN A 310 -2.50 24.43 1.77
CA ASN A 310 -1.91 25.73 2.09
C ASN A 310 -0.38 25.69 1.93
N VAL A 311 0.18 26.81 1.50
CA VAL A 311 1.63 27.02 1.41
C VAL A 311 2.06 28.06 2.46
N PHE A 312 3.16 27.76 3.15
CA PHE A 312 3.80 28.66 4.11
C PHE A 312 5.22 28.98 3.67
N LEU A 313 5.52 30.26 3.48
CA LEU A 313 6.85 30.76 3.14
C LEU A 313 7.47 31.50 4.31
N ASN A 314 8.66 31.09 4.73
CA ASN A 314 9.38 31.71 5.83
C ASN A 314 10.80 32.08 5.40
N ASN A 315 11.35 33.15 5.98
CA ASN A 315 12.78 33.41 5.88
C ASN A 315 13.53 32.39 6.74
N ILE A 316 14.56 31.76 6.17
CA ILE A 316 15.37 30.79 6.91
C ILE A 316 16.07 31.43 8.12
N GLU A 317 16.48 32.69 8.04
CA GLU A 317 17.12 33.40 9.15
C GLU A 317 16.17 33.62 10.33
N GLN A 318 14.89 33.88 10.06
CA GLN A 318 13.88 34.00 11.11
C GLN A 318 13.69 32.66 11.85
N ILE A 319 13.73 31.54 11.13
CA ILE A 319 13.65 30.19 11.73
C ILE A 319 14.89 29.87 12.56
N LEU A 320 16.07 30.28 12.09
CA LEU A 320 17.32 30.13 12.84
C LEU A 320 17.35 30.99 14.10
N SER A 321 16.75 32.19 14.06
CA SER A 321 16.60 33.07 15.23
C SER A 321 15.53 32.61 16.23
N THR A 322 14.53 31.83 15.78
CA THR A 322 13.38 31.36 16.59
C THR A 322 13.53 29.95 17.13
N GLN A 323 14.70 29.31 16.99
CA GLN A 323 15.01 28.11 17.79
C GLN A 323 15.07 28.37 19.31
N ASN A 324 14.76 29.59 19.76
CA ASN A 324 14.66 29.96 21.16
C ASN A 324 13.30 30.49 21.65
N ILE A 325 12.22 30.52 20.85
CA ILE A 325 10.91 31.01 21.38
C ILE A 325 9.72 30.22 20.81
N ASP A 326 8.90 29.74 21.75
CA ASP A 326 7.60 29.07 21.59
C ASP A 326 6.56 30.05 21.03
N TYR A 327 5.86 29.70 19.93
CA TYR A 327 4.91 30.60 19.29
C TYR A 327 3.47 30.35 19.75
N GLN A 328 2.98 31.25 20.62
CA GLN A 328 1.57 31.64 20.62
C GLN A 328 1.23 32.54 19.43
N GLY A 329 -0.01 32.42 18.97
CA GLY A 329 -0.45 32.76 17.62
C GLY A 329 -0.58 34.24 17.26
N ILE A 330 -0.83 34.45 15.96
CA ILE A 330 -1.32 35.71 15.42
C ILE A 330 -2.45 35.38 14.44
N ASN A 331 -3.59 36.01 14.74
CA ASN A 331 -4.88 35.88 14.08
C ASN A 331 -4.98 36.98 13.01
N LEU A 332 -5.33 36.63 11.78
CA LEU A 332 -5.69 37.57 10.71
C LEU A 332 -7.03 37.12 10.11
N GLU A 333 -8.05 37.07 10.97
CA GLU A 333 -9.46 37.14 10.60
C GLU A 333 -9.87 38.60 10.75
N ASN A 334 -9.78 39.39 9.67
CA ASN A 334 -10.58 40.61 9.48
C ASN A 334 -10.19 41.27 8.16
N THR A 335 -10.64 40.66 7.07
CA THR A 335 -11.12 41.34 5.85
C THR A 335 -11.70 40.26 4.95
N PHE A 336 -12.77 40.60 4.23
CA PHE A 336 -13.47 39.83 3.19
C PHE A 336 -14.74 39.09 3.62
N HIS A 337 -15.85 39.61 3.08
CA HIS A 337 -17.22 39.13 3.19
C HIS A 337 -17.43 37.80 2.44
N THR A 338 -18.23 36.90 3.03
CA THR A 338 -18.71 35.65 2.42
C THR A 338 -20.15 35.78 1.88
N PRO A 339 -20.47 35.23 0.68
CA PRO A 339 -21.85 34.94 0.27
C PRO A 339 -22.30 33.53 0.74
N PRO A 340 -23.60 33.20 0.68
CA PRO A 340 -24.20 32.17 1.51
C PRO A 340 -24.03 30.74 0.98
N ILE A 341 -23.92 29.79 1.91
CA ILE A 341 -23.79 28.35 1.69
C ILE A 341 -25.17 27.75 1.36
N VAL A 342 -25.30 27.16 0.17
CA VAL A 342 -26.46 26.33 -0.19
C VAL A 342 -26.25 24.91 0.37
N LYS A 343 -27.14 24.49 1.29
CA LYS A 343 -27.21 23.12 1.81
C LYS A 343 -27.82 22.19 0.75
N ALA A 344 -27.05 21.22 0.25
CA ALA A 344 -27.59 20.11 -0.53
C ALA A 344 -27.97 18.94 0.39
N GLN A 345 -29.25 18.58 0.38
CA GLN A 345 -29.81 17.38 1.01
C GLN A 345 -29.27 16.13 0.29
N LYS A 346 -28.82 15.12 1.06
CA LYS A 346 -28.51 13.77 0.54
C LYS A 346 -29.73 12.88 0.71
N GLU A 347 -30.19 12.27 -0.39
CA GLU A 347 -31.15 11.15 -0.35
C GLU A 347 -30.49 9.85 0.14
N PRO A 348 -31.24 8.94 0.77
CA PRO A 348 -30.71 7.72 1.35
C PRO A 348 -30.39 6.67 0.28
N VAL A 349 -29.17 6.12 0.33
CA VAL A 349 -28.71 5.03 -0.53
C VAL A 349 -29.31 3.71 -0.05
N ASN A 350 -30.05 3.03 -0.93
CA ASN A 350 -30.65 1.72 -0.67
C ASN A 350 -29.61 0.60 -0.89
N TYR A 351 -29.34 -0.20 0.13
CA TYR A 351 -28.39 -1.32 0.05
C TYR A 351 -29.09 -2.60 -0.43
N PRO A 352 -28.48 -3.41 -1.31
CA PRO A 352 -29.06 -4.68 -1.74
C PRO A 352 -29.09 -5.68 -0.58
N LYS A 353 -30.25 -6.32 -0.38
CA LYS A 353 -30.43 -7.38 0.64
C LYS A 353 -29.54 -8.60 0.31
N PRO A 354 -28.89 -9.21 1.32
CA PRO A 354 -28.08 -10.40 1.12
C PRO A 354 -28.93 -11.60 0.70
N THR A 355 -28.35 -12.42 -0.18
CA THR A 355 -28.90 -13.62 -0.80
C THR A 355 -29.36 -14.65 0.23
N SER A 356 -30.56 -15.20 -0.01
CA SER A 356 -31.27 -16.14 0.86
C SER A 356 -30.48 -17.43 1.12
N LYS A 357 -30.25 -17.74 2.41
CA LYS A 357 -30.07 -19.14 2.83
C LYS A 357 -31.38 -19.90 2.60
N SER A 358 -31.31 -21.22 2.43
CA SER A 358 -32.48 -22.03 2.07
C SER A 358 -33.57 -21.92 3.14
N ALA A 359 -34.82 -21.75 2.72
CA ALA A 359 -35.97 -21.50 3.60
C ALA A 359 -36.17 -22.54 4.73
N LEU A 360 -35.65 -23.77 4.57
CA LEU A 360 -35.69 -24.79 5.62
C LEU A 360 -34.72 -24.50 6.77
N GLN A 361 -33.58 -23.88 6.48
CA GLN A 361 -32.51 -23.64 7.45
C GLN A 361 -32.86 -22.49 8.41
N ASP A 362 -33.65 -21.52 7.92
CA ASP A 362 -34.17 -20.40 8.71
C ASP A 362 -35.22 -20.82 9.76
N TYR A 363 -35.91 -21.95 9.58
CA TYR A 363 -36.87 -22.49 10.57
C TYR A 363 -36.22 -23.42 11.61
N ILE A 364 -35.11 -24.09 11.27
CA ILE A 364 -34.51 -25.13 12.12
C ILE A 364 -33.58 -24.53 13.20
N GLU A 365 -32.85 -23.45 12.87
CA GLU A 365 -31.93 -22.80 13.81
C GLU A 365 -32.61 -22.19 15.06
N PRO A 366 -33.77 -21.50 14.95
CA PRO A 366 -34.47 -20.95 16.11
C PRO A 366 -34.98 -22.03 17.06
N VAL A 367 -35.54 -23.12 16.52
CA VAL A 367 -36.07 -24.24 17.32
C VAL A 367 -34.96 -24.96 18.09
N LYS A 368 -33.82 -25.21 17.44
CA LYS A 368 -32.64 -25.79 18.11
C LYS A 368 -32.10 -24.90 19.23
N SER A 369 -32.06 -23.59 18.98
CA SER A 369 -31.61 -22.61 19.98
C SER A 369 -32.56 -22.53 21.17
N PHE A 370 -33.87 -22.57 20.91
CA PHE A 370 -34.90 -22.61 21.96
C PHE A 370 -34.82 -23.87 22.82
N LEU A 371 -34.74 -25.06 22.21
CA LEU A 371 -34.62 -26.32 22.94
C LEU A 371 -33.35 -26.39 23.80
N PHE A 372 -32.24 -25.86 23.28
CA PHE A 372 -30.99 -25.75 24.05
C PHE A 372 -31.14 -24.79 25.23
N ALA A 373 -31.75 -23.62 25.02
CA ALA A 373 -32.00 -22.65 26.08
C ALA A 373 -32.91 -23.21 27.18
N LEU A 374 -33.97 -23.95 26.80
CA LEU A 374 -34.87 -24.64 27.73
C LEU A 374 -34.11 -25.67 28.57
N LEU A 375 -33.34 -26.55 27.92
CA LEU A 375 -32.54 -27.56 28.61
C LEU A 375 -31.53 -26.91 29.57
N PHE A 376 -30.85 -25.86 29.12
CA PHE A 376 -29.90 -25.12 29.94
C PHE A 376 -30.58 -24.51 31.18
N CYS A 377 -31.75 -23.89 31.02
CA CYS A 377 -32.52 -23.35 32.13
C CYS A 377 -32.95 -24.43 33.12
N VAL A 378 -33.41 -25.60 32.64
CA VAL A 378 -33.78 -26.73 33.51
C VAL A 378 -32.58 -27.24 34.31
N VAL A 379 -31.43 -27.45 33.66
CA VAL A 379 -30.20 -27.91 34.32
C VAL A 379 -29.70 -26.87 35.34
N LEU A 380 -29.75 -25.59 35.00
CA LEU A 380 -29.28 -24.50 35.85
C LEU A 380 -30.19 -24.32 37.08
N VAL A 381 -31.52 -24.36 36.91
CA VAL A 381 -32.47 -24.28 38.03
C VAL A 381 -32.34 -25.49 38.95
N TYR A 382 -32.24 -26.70 38.40
CA TYR A 382 -32.03 -27.91 39.19
C TYR A 382 -30.69 -27.87 39.94
N GLY A 383 -29.62 -27.44 39.27
CA GLY A 383 -28.29 -27.28 39.86
C GLY A 383 -28.27 -26.27 41.01
N LEU A 384 -28.84 -25.07 40.81
CA LEU A 384 -28.94 -24.06 41.87
C LEU A 384 -29.82 -24.53 43.04
N SER A 385 -30.95 -25.18 42.74
CA SER A 385 -31.85 -25.72 43.77
C SER A 385 -31.15 -26.81 44.60
N ALA A 386 -30.37 -27.68 43.95
CA ALA A 386 -29.57 -28.70 44.62
C ALA A 386 -28.49 -28.07 45.51
N VAL A 387 -27.77 -27.05 45.02
CA VAL A 387 -26.78 -26.32 45.82
C VAL A 387 -27.44 -25.71 47.07
N ILE A 388 -28.59 -25.05 46.91
CA ILE A 388 -29.34 -24.46 48.03
C ILE A 388 -29.80 -25.53 49.02
N TYR A 389 -30.40 -26.62 48.53
CA TYR A 389 -30.86 -27.73 49.36
C TYR A 389 -29.72 -28.34 50.21
N PHE A 390 -28.60 -28.70 49.57
CA PHE A 390 -27.44 -29.26 50.28
C PHE A 390 -26.77 -28.24 51.22
N THR A 391 -26.83 -26.94 50.90
CA THR A 391 -26.35 -25.89 51.81
C THR A 391 -27.22 -25.79 53.07
N PHE A 392 -28.54 -25.90 52.95
CA PHE A 392 -29.43 -25.95 54.12
C PHE A 392 -29.22 -27.21 54.97
N GLU A 393 -29.00 -28.36 54.32
CA GLU A 393 -28.68 -29.61 55.01
C GLU A 393 -27.30 -29.56 55.68
N PHE A 394 -26.35 -28.80 55.11
CA PHE A 394 -25.05 -28.53 55.72
C PHE A 394 -25.17 -27.74 57.04
N LEU A 395 -26.02 -26.71 57.06
CA LEU A 395 -26.23 -25.80 58.19
C LEU A 395 -27.04 -26.42 59.34
N ASN A 396 -27.92 -27.40 59.06
CA ASN A 396 -28.77 -28.04 60.07
C ASN A 396 -28.75 -29.58 59.97
N PRO A 397 -27.65 -30.24 60.37
CA PRO A 397 -27.54 -31.70 60.28
C PRO A 397 -28.42 -32.38 61.36
N LYS A 398 -29.56 -32.96 60.96
CA LYS A 398 -30.51 -33.60 61.89
C LYS A 398 -30.55 -35.13 61.82
N SER A 399 -29.73 -35.78 60.99
CA SER A 399 -29.72 -37.25 60.81
C SER A 399 -28.38 -37.78 60.26
N ALA A 400 -28.16 -39.11 60.32
CA ALA A 400 -27.00 -39.79 59.71
C ALA A 400 -26.90 -39.54 58.19
N LEU A 401 -28.04 -39.32 57.52
CA LEU A 401 -28.13 -38.97 56.10
C LEU A 401 -27.43 -37.63 55.79
N ALA A 402 -27.47 -36.66 56.72
CA ALA A 402 -26.86 -35.35 56.51
C ALA A 402 -25.33 -35.42 56.36
N VAL A 403 -24.66 -36.39 57.00
CA VAL A 403 -23.20 -36.58 56.90
C VAL A 403 -22.83 -37.17 55.53
N VAL A 404 -23.66 -38.06 54.99
CA VAL A 404 -23.51 -38.60 53.63
C VAL A 404 -23.76 -37.51 52.58
N SER A 405 -24.82 -36.71 52.76
CA SER A 405 -25.15 -35.56 51.90
C SER A 405 -24.01 -34.54 51.81
N LYS A 406 -23.29 -34.28 52.92
CA LYS A 406 -22.09 -33.42 52.93
C LYS A 406 -20.95 -33.95 52.06
N GLY A 407 -20.69 -35.26 52.11
CA GLY A 407 -19.68 -35.90 51.25
C GLY A 407 -20.01 -35.79 49.77
N ILE A 408 -21.28 -36.02 49.41
CA ILE A 408 -21.79 -35.88 48.05
C ILE A 408 -21.61 -34.45 47.55
N PHE A 409 -21.90 -33.45 48.38
CA PHE A 409 -21.70 -32.04 48.04
C PHE A 409 -20.23 -31.74 47.72
N TYR A 410 -19.30 -32.09 48.61
CA TYR A 410 -17.87 -31.84 48.38
C TYR A 410 -17.32 -32.58 47.16
N SER A 411 -17.73 -33.83 46.94
CA SER A 411 -17.34 -34.60 45.75
C SER A 411 -17.86 -33.96 44.45
N ASN A 412 -19.09 -33.43 44.44
CA ASN A 412 -19.64 -32.73 43.27
C ASN A 412 -18.96 -31.37 43.03
N LEU A 413 -18.69 -30.62 44.09
CA LEU A 413 -17.97 -29.35 44.00
C LEU A 413 -16.56 -29.55 43.43
N ASN A 414 -15.83 -30.52 43.97
CA ASN A 414 -14.49 -30.87 43.50
C ASN A 414 -14.50 -31.29 42.01
N ASN A 415 -15.51 -32.07 41.60
CA ASN A 415 -15.67 -32.45 40.20
C ASN A 415 -15.94 -31.26 39.27
N GLY A 416 -16.76 -30.29 39.70
CA GLY A 416 -17.01 -29.07 38.94
C GLY A 416 -15.76 -28.22 38.77
N VAL A 417 -15.02 -28.00 39.86
CA VAL A 417 -13.72 -27.29 39.83
C VAL A 417 -12.73 -28.04 38.94
N GLY A 418 -12.67 -29.37 39.04
CA GLY A 418 -11.80 -30.20 38.22
C GLY A 418 -12.08 -30.14 36.74
N ALA A 419 -13.35 -30.14 36.34
CA ALA A 419 -13.74 -29.97 34.95
C ALA A 419 -13.28 -28.60 34.40
N PHE A 420 -13.44 -27.53 35.19
CA PHE A 420 -12.99 -26.21 34.79
C PHE A 420 -11.46 -26.11 34.69
N VAL A 421 -10.73 -26.55 35.73
CA VAL A 421 -9.27 -26.48 35.78
C VAL A 421 -8.63 -27.32 34.67
N SER A 422 -9.13 -28.55 34.46
CA SER A 422 -8.62 -29.41 33.39
C SER A 422 -8.83 -28.79 32.00
N ALA A 423 -10.01 -28.24 31.72
CA ALA A 423 -10.28 -27.53 30.46
C ALA A 423 -9.42 -26.26 30.30
N TYR A 424 -9.27 -25.46 31.35
CA TYR A 424 -8.47 -24.23 31.33
C TYR A 424 -6.99 -24.53 31.05
N LEU A 425 -6.39 -25.45 31.80
CA LEU A 425 -4.99 -25.85 31.62
C LEU A 425 -4.77 -26.46 30.23
N PHE A 426 -5.70 -27.29 29.76
CA PHE A 426 -5.63 -27.86 28.43
C PHE A 426 -5.65 -26.79 27.34
N ILE A 427 -6.59 -25.84 27.40
CA ILE A 427 -6.71 -24.74 26.42
C ILE A 427 -5.43 -23.90 26.34
N HIS A 428 -4.88 -23.52 27.50
CA HIS A 428 -3.74 -22.60 27.54
C HIS A 428 -2.39 -23.27 27.25
N PHE A 429 -2.18 -24.51 27.67
CA PHE A 429 -0.84 -25.14 27.59
C PHE A 429 -0.72 -26.26 26.56
N PHE A 430 -1.81 -26.93 26.18
CA PHE A 430 -1.74 -28.16 25.40
C PHE A 430 -2.50 -28.11 24.06
N GLU A 431 -3.54 -27.28 23.94
CA GLU A 431 -4.40 -27.22 22.75
C GLU A 431 -3.63 -26.94 21.46
N PHE A 432 -2.62 -26.08 21.52
CA PHE A 432 -1.83 -25.67 20.35
C PHE A 432 -0.88 -26.75 19.83
N ARG A 433 -0.55 -27.76 20.66
CA ARG A 433 0.36 -28.86 20.28
C ARG A 433 -0.34 -29.96 19.48
N ILE A 434 -1.67 -30.00 19.52
CA ILE A 434 -2.47 -31.09 18.95
C ILE A 434 -3.26 -30.55 17.74
N LYS A 435 -3.01 -31.09 16.54
CA LYS A 435 -3.69 -30.63 15.31
C LYS A 435 -5.10 -31.23 15.13
N SER A 436 -5.29 -32.50 15.48
CA SER A 436 -6.58 -33.20 15.30
C SER A 436 -7.57 -32.87 16.40
N ASN A 437 -8.79 -32.49 16.04
CA ASN A 437 -9.87 -32.23 17.01
C ASN A 437 -10.18 -33.47 17.86
N LEU A 438 -10.22 -34.67 17.26
CA LEU A 438 -10.48 -35.90 17.99
C LEU A 438 -9.43 -36.14 19.09
N LEU A 439 -8.14 -35.94 18.76
CA LEU A 439 -7.06 -36.06 19.75
C LEU A 439 -7.14 -34.98 20.84
N LYS A 440 -7.69 -33.80 20.56
CA LYS A 440 -7.91 -32.78 21.59
C LYS A 440 -8.94 -33.22 22.61
N TYR A 441 -10.10 -33.69 22.16
CA TYR A 441 -11.16 -34.19 23.05
C TYR A 441 -10.71 -35.42 23.84
N LEU A 442 -9.97 -36.34 23.20
CA LEU A 442 -9.43 -37.52 23.88
C LEU A 442 -8.42 -37.14 24.97
N ASN A 443 -7.45 -36.28 24.67
CA ASN A 443 -6.46 -35.85 25.64
C ASN A 443 -7.11 -35.04 26.78
N LEU A 444 -8.03 -34.12 26.48
CA LEU A 444 -8.77 -33.39 27.50
C LEU A 444 -9.55 -34.34 28.43
N SER A 445 -10.17 -35.37 27.88
CA SER A 445 -10.89 -36.38 28.67
C SER A 445 -9.94 -37.15 29.59
N ILE A 446 -8.76 -37.52 29.10
CA ILE A 446 -7.72 -38.19 29.91
C ILE A 446 -7.25 -37.26 31.05
N PHE A 447 -6.99 -35.98 30.76
CA PHE A 447 -6.60 -34.99 31.78
C PHE A 447 -7.69 -34.82 32.86
N ALA A 448 -8.95 -34.69 32.45
CA ALA A 448 -10.08 -34.59 33.36
C ALA A 448 -10.24 -35.85 34.22
N LEU A 449 -10.03 -37.05 33.65
CA LEU A 449 -10.07 -38.32 34.37
C LEU A 449 -8.94 -38.44 35.38
N ILE A 450 -7.69 -38.10 35.02
CA ILE A 450 -6.54 -38.14 35.94
C ILE A 450 -6.77 -37.21 37.13
N TYR A 451 -7.22 -35.98 36.87
CA TYR A 451 -7.57 -35.04 37.93
C TYR A 451 -8.65 -35.62 38.83
N THR A 452 -9.76 -36.08 38.25
CA THR A 452 -10.90 -36.61 39.00
C THR A 452 -10.49 -37.81 39.84
N PHE A 453 -9.69 -38.72 39.29
CA PHE A 453 -9.18 -39.89 39.98
C PHE A 453 -8.30 -39.54 41.18
N PHE A 454 -7.37 -38.60 41.01
CA PHE A 454 -6.51 -38.15 42.09
C PHE A 454 -7.34 -37.57 43.25
N PHE A 455 -8.22 -36.61 42.96
CA PHE A 455 -8.98 -35.94 44.02
C PHE A 455 -10.08 -36.81 44.63
N GLN A 456 -10.74 -37.70 43.86
CA GLN A 456 -11.68 -38.65 44.44
C GLN A 456 -10.98 -39.68 45.32
N SER A 457 -9.74 -40.07 45.00
CA SER A 457 -8.94 -40.92 45.88
C SER A 457 -8.60 -40.21 47.19
N VAL A 458 -8.21 -38.94 47.14
CA VAL A 458 -7.98 -38.12 48.33
C VAL A 458 -9.26 -38.00 49.18
N MET A 459 -10.40 -37.72 48.55
CA MET A 459 -11.70 -37.67 49.23
C MET A 459 -12.09 -39.02 49.84
N TRP A 460 -11.77 -40.12 49.16
CA TRP A 460 -12.00 -41.46 49.69
C TRP A 460 -11.22 -41.70 50.98
N PHE A 461 -9.91 -41.45 50.97
CA PHE A 461 -9.06 -41.67 52.13
C PHE A 461 -9.37 -40.72 53.30
N SER A 462 -9.72 -39.47 53.02
CA SER A 462 -9.92 -38.43 54.04
C SER A 462 -11.33 -38.41 54.64
N TYR A 463 -12.36 -38.67 53.84
CA TYR A 463 -13.75 -38.50 54.24
C TYR A 463 -14.53 -39.82 54.22
N TRP A 464 -14.62 -40.46 53.05
CA TRP A 464 -15.50 -41.61 52.88
C TRP A 464 -15.06 -42.85 53.66
N ARG A 465 -13.75 -43.10 53.78
CA ARG A 465 -13.21 -44.22 54.55
C ARG A 465 -13.56 -44.13 56.04
N HIS A 466 -13.52 -42.92 56.60
CA HIS A 466 -13.89 -42.72 58.01
C HIS A 466 -15.38 -42.97 58.22
N LEU A 467 -16.20 -42.55 57.25
CA LEU A 467 -17.65 -42.69 57.26
C LEU A 467 -18.09 -44.16 57.10
N ASP A 468 -17.46 -44.91 56.20
CA ASP A 468 -17.70 -46.35 55.95
C ASP A 468 -17.41 -47.21 57.20
N ASN A 469 -16.35 -46.87 57.93
CA ASN A 469 -16.00 -47.54 59.19
C ASN A 469 -17.02 -47.29 60.32
N ASN A 470 -17.73 -46.16 60.30
CA ASN A 470 -18.64 -45.74 61.37
C ASN A 470 -20.12 -46.06 61.10
N LEU A 471 -20.53 -46.08 59.82
CA LEU A 471 -21.93 -46.24 59.39
C LEU A 471 -22.18 -47.55 58.61
N GLY A 472 -21.14 -48.34 58.33
CA GLY A 472 -21.25 -49.59 57.58
C GLY A 472 -21.69 -49.40 56.13
N ASN A 473 -22.23 -50.47 55.52
CA ASN A 473 -22.63 -50.49 54.09
C ASN A 473 -23.72 -49.47 53.70
N GLU A 474 -24.38 -48.80 54.66
CA GLU A 474 -25.37 -47.75 54.38
C GLU A 474 -24.74 -46.47 53.79
N ALA A 475 -23.43 -46.27 53.96
CA ALA A 475 -22.70 -45.14 53.40
C ALA A 475 -22.29 -45.33 51.92
N ARG A 476 -22.43 -46.54 51.35
CA ARG A 476 -22.05 -46.83 49.96
C ARG A 476 -23.09 -46.32 48.98
N SER A 477 -22.82 -45.19 48.33
CA SER A 477 -23.59 -44.79 47.15
C SER A 477 -23.30 -45.77 45.99
N SER A 478 -24.33 -46.42 45.43
CA SER A 478 -24.17 -47.40 44.33
C SER A 478 -23.71 -46.79 43.00
N ASN A 479 -23.66 -45.46 42.90
CA ASN A 479 -23.48 -44.74 41.63
C ASN A 479 -22.15 -43.98 41.54
N GLY A 480 -21.09 -44.52 42.16
CA GLY A 480 -19.75 -43.91 42.16
C GLY A 480 -19.18 -43.61 40.76
N TRP A 481 -19.59 -44.37 39.75
CA TRP A 481 -19.17 -44.20 38.35
C TRP A 481 -19.55 -42.82 37.77
N VAL A 482 -20.65 -42.21 38.24
CA VAL A 482 -21.12 -40.89 37.77
C VAL A 482 -20.05 -39.81 38.03
N TYR A 483 -19.35 -39.90 39.16
CA TYR A 483 -18.31 -38.95 39.52
C TYR A 483 -17.10 -39.00 38.58
N PHE A 484 -16.90 -40.08 37.83
CA PHE A 484 -15.82 -40.20 36.85
C PHE A 484 -16.24 -39.83 35.42
N VAL A 485 -17.52 -40.00 35.08
CA VAL A 485 -18.03 -39.77 33.71
C VAL A 485 -18.42 -38.30 33.47
N VAL A 486 -19.01 -37.64 34.46
CA VAL A 486 -19.53 -36.27 34.31
C VAL A 486 -18.43 -35.22 34.05
N PRO A 487 -17.30 -35.19 34.78
CA PRO A 487 -16.30 -34.13 34.60
C PRO A 487 -15.67 -34.08 33.19
N PRO A 488 -15.27 -35.21 32.56
CA PRO A 488 -14.80 -35.21 31.18
C PRO A 488 -15.83 -34.68 30.18
N LEU A 489 -17.12 -35.05 30.34
CA LEU A 489 -18.20 -34.58 29.46
C LEU A 489 -18.39 -33.06 29.56
N VAL A 490 -18.42 -32.52 30.79
CA VAL A 490 -18.54 -31.07 31.02
C VAL A 490 -17.34 -30.31 30.45
N SER A 491 -16.13 -30.85 30.65
CA SER A 491 -14.89 -30.27 30.11
C SER A 491 -14.91 -30.21 28.58
N CYS A 492 -15.37 -31.28 27.93
CA CYS A 492 -15.50 -31.35 26.48
C CYS A 492 -16.58 -30.39 25.95
N ALA A 493 -17.72 -30.28 26.64
CA ALA A 493 -18.79 -29.35 26.27
C ALA A 493 -18.31 -27.89 26.34
N TYR A 494 -17.59 -27.52 27.40
CA TYR A 494 -16.96 -26.20 27.54
C TYR A 494 -15.95 -25.94 26.42
N PHE A 495 -15.06 -26.90 26.16
CA PHE A 495 -14.05 -26.77 25.10
C PHE A 495 -14.68 -26.61 23.71
N PHE A 496 -15.76 -27.33 23.41
CA PHE A 496 -16.52 -27.18 22.17
C PHE A 496 -17.08 -25.76 21.99
N TYR A 497 -17.68 -25.19 23.04
CA TYR A 497 -18.21 -23.83 23.00
C TYR A 497 -17.12 -22.78 22.81
N TRP A 498 -15.99 -22.94 23.51
CA TRP A 498 -14.80 -22.10 23.36
C TRP A 498 -14.26 -22.12 21.92
N GLN A 499 -14.11 -23.33 21.34
CA GLN A 499 -13.62 -23.51 19.98
C GLN A 499 -14.55 -22.86 18.95
N ARG A 500 -15.88 -23.02 19.12
CA ARG A 500 -16.88 -22.43 18.22
C ARG A 500 -16.85 -20.90 18.24
N THR A 501 -16.75 -20.31 19.43
CA THR A 501 -16.65 -18.85 19.60
C THR A 501 -15.42 -18.28 18.90
N ARG A 502 -14.26 -18.93 19.06
CA ARG A 502 -13.00 -18.53 18.42
C ARG A 502 -13.05 -18.65 16.89
N GLN A 503 -13.70 -19.68 16.36
CA GLN A 503 -13.86 -19.86 14.91
C GLN A 503 -14.75 -18.79 14.29
N THR A 504 -15.85 -18.43 14.95
CA THR A 504 -16.75 -17.37 14.47
C THR A 504 -16.05 -16.01 14.48
N ALA A 505 -15.32 -15.69 15.55
CA ALA A 505 -14.56 -14.43 15.64
C ALA A 505 -13.52 -14.30 14.51
N ARG A 506 -12.82 -15.39 14.16
CA ARG A 506 -11.86 -15.41 13.04
C ARG A 506 -12.54 -15.15 11.70
N LYS A 507 -13.66 -15.84 11.43
CA LYS A 507 -14.40 -15.66 10.17
C LYS A 507 -14.93 -14.23 10.01
N ILE A 508 -15.41 -13.62 11.10
CA ILE A 508 -15.87 -12.22 11.08
C ILE A 508 -14.71 -11.29 10.74
N SER A 509 -13.57 -11.43 11.41
CA SER A 509 -12.40 -10.59 11.16
C SER A 509 -11.85 -10.73 9.73
N GLU A 510 -11.86 -11.95 9.17
CA GLU A 510 -11.48 -12.18 7.77
C GLU A 510 -12.44 -11.50 6.79
N GLN A 511 -13.75 -11.56 7.05
CA GLN A 511 -14.77 -10.92 6.22
C GLN A 511 -14.65 -9.38 6.27
N GLU A 512 -14.44 -8.79 7.45
CA GLU A 512 -14.21 -7.35 7.61
C GLU A 512 -12.98 -6.89 6.84
N TYR A 513 -11.88 -7.65 6.93
CA TYR A 513 -10.65 -7.35 6.19
C TYR A 513 -10.84 -7.41 4.67
N GLN A 514 -11.58 -8.41 4.18
CA GLN A 514 -11.90 -8.52 2.75
C GLN A 514 -12.78 -7.36 2.27
N LEU A 515 -13.78 -6.95 3.06
CA LEU A 515 -14.64 -5.83 2.74
C LEU A 515 -13.86 -4.51 2.65
N LEU A 516 -13.01 -4.23 3.65
CA LEU A 516 -12.13 -3.06 3.65
C LEU A 516 -11.21 -3.00 2.43
N ASN A 517 -10.64 -4.15 2.03
CA ASN A 517 -9.80 -4.23 0.84
C ASN A 517 -10.59 -3.98 -0.45
N LEU A 518 -11.81 -4.52 -0.56
CA LEU A 518 -12.68 -4.26 -1.71
C LEU A 518 -13.07 -2.78 -1.80
N GLU A 519 -13.41 -2.14 -0.68
CA GLU A 519 -13.72 -0.70 -0.65
C GLU A 519 -12.51 0.15 -1.07
N LYS A 520 -11.31 -0.20 -0.59
CA LYS A 520 -10.07 0.46 -0.98
C LYS A 520 -9.77 0.30 -2.47
N LEU A 521 -9.89 -0.91 -3.01
CA LEU A 521 -9.68 -1.18 -4.44
C LEU A 521 -10.72 -0.45 -5.29
N LYS A 522 -11.98 -0.42 -4.87
CA LYS A 522 -13.04 0.34 -5.54
C LYS A 522 -12.72 1.84 -5.56
N SER A 523 -12.35 2.41 -4.42
CA SER A 523 -12.01 3.83 -4.32
C SER A 523 -10.79 4.19 -5.17
N LYS A 524 -9.78 3.32 -5.19
CA LYS A 524 -8.61 3.47 -6.06
C LYS A 524 -8.99 3.39 -7.53
N ALA A 525 -9.78 2.40 -7.94
CA ALA A 525 -10.23 2.28 -9.32
C ALA A 525 -11.09 3.48 -9.76
N GLN A 526 -11.91 4.05 -8.87
CA GLN A 526 -12.66 5.27 -9.14
C GLN A 526 -11.73 6.49 -9.32
N LEU A 527 -10.68 6.60 -8.52
CA LEU A 527 -9.68 7.65 -8.63
C LEU A 527 -8.85 7.50 -9.91
N ASP A 528 -8.35 6.30 -10.20
CA ASP A 528 -7.60 5.98 -11.41
C ASP A 528 -8.47 6.24 -12.67
N ALA A 529 -9.77 5.91 -12.63
CA ALA A 529 -10.71 6.20 -13.72
C ALA A 529 -10.99 7.71 -13.88
N LEU A 530 -10.97 8.48 -12.79
CA LEU A 530 -11.12 9.93 -12.84
C LEU A 530 -9.86 10.60 -13.39
N GLU A 531 -8.68 10.15 -12.97
CA GLU A 531 -7.39 10.60 -13.52
C GLU A 531 -7.27 10.28 -15.01
N ALA A 532 -7.71 9.08 -15.43
CA ALA A 532 -7.70 8.67 -16.84
C ALA A 532 -8.66 9.47 -17.74
N LYS A 533 -9.70 10.09 -17.19
CA LYS A 533 -10.66 10.93 -17.95
C LYS A 533 -10.06 12.28 -18.39
N ILE A 534 -8.93 12.70 -17.84
CA ILE A 534 -8.25 13.94 -18.20
C ILE A 534 -6.92 13.57 -18.86
N ASN A 535 -6.70 13.96 -20.12
CA ASN A 535 -5.40 13.80 -20.78
C ASN A 535 -4.44 14.90 -20.26
N PRO A 536 -3.51 14.59 -19.34
CA PRO A 536 -2.72 15.63 -18.67
C PRO A 536 -1.80 16.33 -19.65
N HIS A 537 -1.28 15.61 -20.64
CA HIS A 537 -0.41 16.14 -21.67
C HIS A 537 -1.12 17.16 -22.56
N PHE A 538 -2.36 16.87 -22.99
CA PHE A 538 -3.16 17.84 -23.75
C PHE A 538 -3.44 19.11 -22.94
N LEU A 539 -3.74 18.95 -21.65
CA LEU A 539 -3.97 20.09 -20.74
C LEU A 539 -2.73 20.97 -20.59
N TYR A 540 -1.57 20.37 -20.31
CA TYR A 540 -0.31 21.11 -20.19
C TYR A 540 0.03 21.85 -21.48
N ASN A 541 -0.10 21.19 -22.63
CA ASN A 541 0.20 21.83 -23.92
C ASN A 541 -0.75 23.00 -24.21
N SER A 542 -2.03 22.83 -23.93
CA SER A 542 -3.03 23.88 -24.14
C SER A 542 -2.74 25.11 -23.27
N LEU A 543 -2.39 24.91 -21.99
CA LEU A 543 -2.04 25.99 -21.08
C LEU A 543 -0.75 26.71 -21.48
N ASN A 544 0.26 25.98 -21.96
CA ASN A 544 1.50 26.58 -22.45
C ASN A 544 1.29 27.42 -23.72
N SER A 545 0.45 26.94 -24.65
CA SER A 545 0.08 27.72 -25.84
C SER A 545 -0.70 28.99 -25.47
N ILE A 546 -1.64 28.91 -24.53
CA ILE A 546 -2.33 30.09 -23.98
C ILE A 546 -1.31 31.07 -23.39
N ALA A 547 -0.40 30.58 -22.54
CA ALA A 547 0.62 31.41 -21.90
C ALA A 547 1.52 32.14 -22.92
N GLY A 548 1.89 31.48 -24.02
CA GLY A 548 2.66 32.11 -25.10
C GLY A 548 1.88 33.17 -25.89
N LEU A 549 0.56 33.01 -26.03
CA LEU A 549 -0.28 33.92 -26.82
C LEU A 549 -0.73 35.17 -26.06
N ILE A 550 -0.73 35.14 -24.71
CA ILE A 550 -1.27 36.24 -23.88
C ILE A 550 -0.67 37.61 -24.23
N HIS A 551 0.62 37.68 -24.56
CA HIS A 551 1.29 38.95 -24.88
C HIS A 551 1.29 39.30 -26.37
N GLU A 552 1.30 38.30 -27.26
CA GLU A 552 1.42 38.51 -28.71
C GLU A 552 0.05 38.59 -29.42
N GLN A 553 -0.90 37.77 -28.99
CA GLN A 553 -2.22 37.58 -29.63
C GLN A 553 -3.29 37.33 -28.55
N PRO A 554 -3.62 38.35 -27.72
CA PRO A 554 -4.51 38.20 -26.57
C PRO A 554 -5.91 37.67 -26.95
N ASP A 555 -6.46 38.11 -28.08
CA ASP A 555 -7.77 37.65 -28.57
C ASP A 555 -7.78 36.13 -28.85
N LYS A 556 -6.68 35.58 -29.38
CA LYS A 556 -6.55 34.13 -29.61
C LYS A 556 -6.33 33.36 -28.32
N ALA A 557 -5.65 33.95 -27.33
CA ALA A 557 -5.48 33.36 -26.01
C ALA A 557 -6.83 33.26 -25.27
N GLU A 558 -7.66 34.30 -25.38
CA GLU A 558 -9.02 34.32 -24.84
C GLU A 558 -9.90 33.26 -25.53
N GLU A 559 -9.90 33.22 -26.87
CA GLU A 559 -10.63 32.21 -27.64
C GLU A 559 -10.22 30.79 -27.23
N MET A 560 -8.91 30.50 -27.18
CA MET A 560 -8.40 29.19 -26.77
C MET A 560 -8.80 28.82 -25.34
N THR A 561 -8.84 29.80 -24.42
CA THR A 561 -9.30 29.60 -23.04
C THR A 561 -10.78 29.23 -22.98
N ILE A 562 -11.63 29.89 -23.78
CA ILE A 562 -13.05 29.59 -23.89
C ILE A 562 -13.26 28.18 -24.46
N GLN A 563 -12.54 27.81 -25.52
CA GLN A 563 -12.64 26.47 -26.13
C GLN A 563 -12.18 25.37 -25.15
N LEU A 564 -11.12 25.62 -24.39
CA LEU A 564 -10.64 24.70 -23.36
C LEU A 564 -11.68 24.52 -22.24
N SER A 565 -12.30 25.61 -21.78
CA SER A 565 -13.39 25.57 -20.81
C SER A 565 -14.60 24.77 -21.30
N LYS A 566 -15.01 24.98 -22.56
CA LYS A 566 -16.09 24.19 -23.20
C LYS A 566 -15.75 22.70 -23.22
N LEU A 567 -14.55 22.34 -23.68
CA LEU A 567 -14.10 20.94 -23.74
C LEU A 567 -14.11 20.27 -22.35
N PHE A 568 -13.64 20.97 -21.31
CA PHE A 568 -13.68 20.46 -19.94
C PHE A 568 -15.09 20.32 -19.40
N ARG A 569 -15.97 21.30 -19.66
CA ARG A 569 -17.37 21.22 -19.28
C ARG A 569 -18.04 20.01 -19.92
N TYR A 570 -17.73 19.69 -21.17
CA TYR A 570 -18.24 18.48 -21.83
C TYR A 570 -17.61 17.20 -21.27
N SER A 571 -16.31 17.18 -20.93
CA SER A 571 -15.63 16.01 -20.34
C SER A 571 -16.05 15.71 -18.89
N THR A 572 -16.28 16.76 -18.09
CA THR A 572 -16.57 16.68 -16.64
C THR A 572 -18.05 16.85 -16.30
N GLY A 573 -18.87 17.30 -17.25
CA GLY A 573 -20.29 17.55 -17.07
C GLY A 573 -21.04 16.31 -16.59
N ARG A 574 -21.78 16.49 -15.49
CA ARG A 574 -22.78 15.54 -14.97
C ARG A 574 -24.01 15.55 -15.87
N SER A 575 -23.92 14.99 -17.07
CA SER A 575 -25.10 14.43 -17.72
C SER A 575 -25.08 12.93 -17.50
N GLU A 576 -26.15 12.38 -16.94
CA GLU A 576 -26.38 10.93 -16.85
C GLU A 576 -26.77 10.31 -18.20
N GLU A 577 -26.77 11.11 -19.26
CA GLU A 577 -27.14 10.70 -20.61
C GLU A 577 -25.97 9.99 -21.31
N ASN A 578 -26.20 8.74 -21.71
CA ASN A 578 -25.24 7.90 -22.44
C ASN A 578 -25.08 8.31 -23.92
N PHE A 579 -25.91 9.24 -24.40
CA PHE A 579 -25.99 9.66 -25.80
C PHE A 579 -25.92 11.19 -25.94
N HIS A 580 -25.25 11.64 -26.99
CA HIS A 580 -25.15 13.03 -27.41
C HIS A 580 -25.81 13.20 -28.77
N SER A 581 -26.32 14.40 -29.08
CA SER A 581 -26.65 14.68 -30.48
C SER A 581 -25.37 14.74 -31.32
N ILE A 582 -25.48 14.50 -32.63
CA ILE A 582 -24.34 14.73 -33.55
C ILE A 582 -23.85 16.17 -33.41
N ALA A 583 -24.74 17.14 -33.22
CA ALA A 583 -24.38 18.54 -32.96
C ALA A 583 -23.48 18.72 -31.72
N ASP A 584 -23.79 18.03 -30.61
CA ASP A 584 -22.98 18.10 -29.38
C ASP A 584 -21.58 17.50 -29.59
N GLU A 585 -21.48 16.34 -30.24
CA GLU A 585 -20.18 15.72 -30.56
C GLU A 585 -19.38 16.59 -31.55
N LEU A 586 -20.05 17.24 -32.51
CA LEU A 586 -19.43 18.19 -33.43
C LEU A 586 -18.90 19.44 -32.69
N GLU A 587 -19.61 19.95 -31.68
CA GLU A 587 -19.12 21.07 -30.87
C GLU A 587 -17.87 20.69 -30.07
N ILE A 588 -17.86 19.48 -29.50
CA ILE A 588 -16.71 18.93 -28.76
C ILE A 588 -15.48 18.83 -29.66
N ILE A 589 -15.61 18.25 -30.85
CA ILE A 589 -14.46 18.11 -31.76
C ILE A 589 -14.02 19.45 -32.35
N LYS A 590 -14.93 20.40 -32.58
CA LYS A 590 -14.59 21.77 -33.01
C LYS A 590 -13.75 22.48 -31.95
N ALA A 591 -14.18 22.41 -30.69
CA ALA A 591 -13.40 22.93 -29.58
C ALA A 591 -12.01 22.28 -29.52
N TYR A 592 -11.93 20.96 -29.61
CA TYR A 592 -10.66 20.23 -29.61
C TYR A 592 -9.73 20.62 -30.78
N LEU A 593 -10.26 20.63 -32.02
CA LEU A 593 -9.49 20.97 -33.23
C LEU A 593 -9.03 22.44 -33.25
N SER A 594 -9.85 23.36 -32.74
CA SER A 594 -9.45 24.77 -32.62
C SER A 594 -8.25 24.96 -31.68
N ILE A 595 -8.23 24.26 -30.54
CA ILE A 595 -7.10 24.27 -29.59
C ILE A 595 -5.84 23.70 -30.24
N GLU A 596 -5.96 22.56 -30.93
CA GLU A 596 -4.81 21.95 -31.61
C GLU A 596 -4.35 22.77 -32.83
N GLN A 597 -5.25 23.46 -33.54
CA GLN A 597 -4.88 24.34 -34.65
C GLN A 597 -4.04 25.52 -34.16
N VAL A 598 -4.37 26.10 -33.02
CA VAL A 598 -3.54 27.13 -32.39
C VAL A 598 -2.14 26.61 -32.05
N ARG A 599 -2.03 25.36 -31.56
CA ARG A 599 -0.75 24.72 -31.22
C ARG A 599 0.10 24.35 -32.45
N PHE A 600 -0.52 23.86 -33.52
CA PHE A 600 0.16 23.46 -34.75
C PHE A 600 0.31 24.60 -35.77
N GLY A 601 -0.33 25.75 -35.53
CA GLY A 601 -0.32 26.89 -36.42
C GLY A 601 -0.89 26.55 -37.80
N THR A 602 -0.22 27.03 -38.85
CA THR A 602 -0.61 26.77 -40.25
C THR A 602 -0.43 25.31 -40.69
N ARG A 603 0.18 24.46 -39.86
CA ARG A 603 0.41 23.05 -40.18
C ARG A 603 -0.82 22.16 -39.99
N LEU A 604 -1.87 22.63 -39.33
CA LEU A 604 -3.11 21.86 -39.17
C LEU A 604 -4.28 22.59 -39.82
N ASN A 605 -4.80 21.98 -40.89
CA ASN A 605 -6.03 22.38 -41.54
C ASN A 605 -7.10 21.31 -41.32
N TYR A 606 -8.34 21.72 -41.09
CA TYR A 606 -9.44 20.79 -40.94
C TYR A 606 -10.73 21.28 -41.57
N THR A 607 -11.54 20.34 -42.05
CA THR A 607 -12.87 20.59 -42.62
C THR A 607 -13.88 19.65 -41.98
N ILE A 608 -15.02 20.19 -41.56
CA ILE A 608 -16.13 19.42 -40.99
C ILE A 608 -17.36 19.64 -41.86
N SER A 609 -17.87 18.58 -42.48
CA SER A 609 -19.12 18.57 -43.24
C SER A 609 -20.13 17.62 -42.59
N CYS A 610 -21.35 18.11 -42.38
CA CYS A 610 -22.45 17.32 -41.83
C CYS A 610 -23.77 17.75 -42.47
N GLU A 611 -24.60 16.79 -42.85
CA GLU A 611 -25.96 17.05 -43.34
C GLU A 611 -26.84 17.62 -42.21
N SER A 612 -27.61 18.68 -42.51
CA SER A 612 -28.42 19.40 -41.52
C SER A 612 -29.48 18.52 -40.84
N ASP A 613 -30.00 17.55 -41.58
CA ASP A 613 -31.19 16.79 -41.20
C ASP A 613 -30.90 15.75 -40.11
N ILE A 614 -29.62 15.44 -39.88
CA ILE A 614 -29.17 14.45 -38.89
C ILE A 614 -28.50 15.07 -37.65
N LEU A 615 -28.39 16.39 -37.56
CA LEU A 615 -27.68 17.07 -36.46
C LEU A 615 -28.22 16.70 -35.06
N PHE A 616 -29.52 16.42 -34.95
CA PHE A 616 -30.18 16.08 -33.69
C PHE A 616 -30.23 14.57 -33.42
N GLN A 617 -29.78 13.73 -34.36
CA GLN A 617 -29.71 12.28 -34.17
C GLN A 617 -28.79 11.96 -32.98
N LYS A 618 -29.20 11.01 -32.14
CA LYS A 618 -28.47 10.62 -30.94
C LYS A 618 -27.44 9.53 -31.26
N ILE A 619 -26.18 9.81 -30.94
CA ILE A 619 -25.05 8.89 -31.04
C ILE A 619 -24.40 8.69 -29.67
N PRO A 620 -23.66 7.59 -29.42
CA PRO A 620 -23.01 7.38 -28.14
C PRO A 620 -22.05 8.52 -27.83
N ARG A 621 -22.09 9.02 -26.59
CA ARG A 621 -21.22 10.10 -26.15
C ARG A 621 -19.74 9.74 -26.29
N PHE A 622 -18.92 10.73 -26.69
CA PHE A 622 -17.49 10.60 -26.99
C PHE A 622 -17.21 9.50 -28.01
N LEU A 623 -17.91 9.55 -29.15
CA LEU A 623 -17.64 8.67 -30.29
C LEU A 623 -16.65 9.33 -31.25
N LEU A 624 -16.80 10.64 -31.52
CA LEU A 624 -16.00 11.35 -32.51
C LEU A 624 -14.63 11.78 -31.97
N GLN A 625 -14.60 12.27 -30.73
CA GLN A 625 -13.38 12.83 -30.13
C GLN A 625 -12.17 11.87 -30.20
N PRO A 626 -12.24 10.59 -29.77
CA PRO A 626 -11.05 9.74 -29.76
C PRO A 626 -10.51 9.42 -31.16
N LEU A 627 -11.35 9.51 -32.19
CA LEU A 627 -10.96 9.31 -33.59
C LEU A 627 -10.19 10.52 -34.12
N VAL A 628 -10.66 11.72 -33.81
CA VAL A 628 -9.97 12.98 -34.13
C VAL A 628 -8.65 13.09 -33.36
N GLU A 629 -8.63 12.68 -32.08
CA GLU A 629 -7.38 12.59 -31.31
C GLU A 629 -6.37 11.63 -31.96
N ASN A 630 -6.84 10.49 -32.46
CA ASN A 630 -6.02 9.51 -33.15
C ASN A 630 -5.44 10.08 -34.45
N ALA A 631 -6.25 10.79 -35.24
CA ALA A 631 -5.82 11.47 -36.46
C ALA A 631 -4.69 12.49 -36.18
N ILE A 632 -4.79 13.28 -35.10
CA ILE A 632 -3.74 14.24 -34.72
C ILE A 632 -2.47 13.55 -34.21
N LYS A 633 -2.62 12.61 -33.25
CA LYS A 633 -1.49 11.97 -32.56
C LYS A 633 -0.68 11.05 -33.48
N HIS A 634 -1.37 10.28 -34.32
CA HIS A 634 -0.74 9.25 -35.14
C HIS A 634 -0.67 9.60 -36.61
N GLY A 635 -1.51 10.53 -37.09
CA GLY A 635 -1.44 11.10 -38.43
C GLY A 635 -0.57 12.36 -38.42
N ILE A 636 -1.16 13.50 -38.07
CA ILE A 636 -0.59 14.84 -38.22
C ILE A 636 0.77 15.00 -37.54
N SER A 637 0.94 14.47 -36.32
CA SER A 637 2.21 14.58 -35.58
C SER A 637 3.39 13.88 -36.25
N LYS A 638 3.15 13.00 -37.23
CA LYS A 638 4.18 12.25 -37.97
C LYS A 638 4.48 12.83 -39.36
N VAL A 639 3.77 13.88 -39.78
CA VAL A 639 3.95 14.50 -41.10
C VAL A 639 4.69 15.82 -40.96
N ALA A 640 5.73 16.03 -41.77
CA ALA A 640 6.50 17.27 -41.78
C ALA A 640 5.79 18.41 -42.53
N HIS A 641 4.93 18.07 -43.48
CA HIS A 641 4.14 19.00 -44.31
C HIS A 641 2.77 19.32 -43.68
N GLU A 642 1.94 20.10 -44.38
CA GLU A 642 0.60 20.48 -43.92
C GLU A 642 -0.28 19.25 -43.66
N GLY A 643 -0.75 19.13 -42.43
CA GLY A 643 -1.68 18.13 -41.98
C GLY A 643 -3.12 18.52 -42.30
N GLN A 644 -3.89 17.57 -42.83
CA GLN A 644 -5.30 17.75 -43.16
C GLN A 644 -6.16 16.72 -42.42
N ILE A 645 -7.21 17.19 -41.76
CA ILE A 645 -8.25 16.33 -41.16
C ILE A 645 -9.60 16.66 -41.79
N LYS A 646 -10.29 15.66 -42.31
CA LYS A 646 -11.65 15.81 -42.86
C LYS A 646 -12.62 14.98 -42.04
N VAL A 647 -13.68 15.59 -41.52
CA VAL A 647 -14.77 14.90 -40.84
C VAL A 647 -16.01 15.03 -41.70
N GLU A 648 -16.54 13.92 -42.19
CA GLU A 648 -17.76 13.86 -43.00
C GLU A 648 -18.81 13.01 -42.29
N ILE A 649 -20.02 13.56 -42.14
CA ILE A 649 -21.15 12.86 -41.56
C ILE A 649 -22.35 13.00 -42.49
N SER A 650 -22.82 11.89 -43.04
CA SER A 650 -23.94 11.86 -43.98
C SER A 650 -24.91 10.73 -43.67
N GLN A 651 -26.16 10.90 -44.09
CA GLN A 651 -27.15 9.84 -44.04
C GLN A 651 -27.16 9.05 -45.35
N GLN A 652 -27.06 7.72 -45.25
CA GLN A 652 -27.21 6.82 -46.37
C GLN A 652 -28.35 5.85 -46.07
N ALA A 653 -29.49 6.04 -46.73
CA ALA A 653 -30.74 5.31 -46.46
C ALA A 653 -31.15 5.38 -44.97
N ALA A 654 -31.13 4.25 -44.25
CA ALA A 654 -31.50 4.13 -42.84
C ALA A 654 -30.27 4.08 -41.90
N GLN A 655 -29.13 4.61 -42.34
CA GLN A 655 -27.88 4.58 -41.59
C GLN A 655 -27.18 5.94 -41.61
N VAL A 656 -26.49 6.27 -40.52
CA VAL A 656 -25.56 7.41 -40.45
C VAL A 656 -24.16 6.90 -40.72
N CYS A 657 -23.49 7.45 -41.73
CA CYS A 657 -22.10 7.18 -42.06
C CYS A 657 -21.21 8.33 -41.55
N ILE A 658 -20.23 8.00 -40.72
CA ILE A 658 -19.23 8.92 -40.18
C ILE A 658 -17.88 8.53 -40.76
N LYS A 659 -17.21 9.45 -41.44
CA LYS A 659 -15.86 9.26 -41.98
C LYS A 659 -14.90 10.31 -41.42
N ILE A 660 -13.75 9.84 -40.93
CA ILE A 660 -12.68 10.71 -40.45
C ILE A 660 -11.42 10.39 -41.25
N HIS A 661 -11.00 11.35 -42.06
CA HIS A 661 -9.83 11.26 -42.93
C HIS A 661 -8.67 12.02 -42.32
N ASP A 662 -7.45 11.49 -42.52
CA ASP A 662 -6.21 12.19 -42.25
C ASP A 662 -5.16 11.88 -43.31
N ASN A 663 -4.30 12.84 -43.64
CA ASN A 663 -3.23 12.67 -44.63
C ASN A 663 -1.91 12.14 -44.02
N GLY A 664 -1.97 11.52 -42.85
CA GLY A 664 -0.82 10.90 -42.19
C GLY A 664 -0.44 9.52 -42.75
N PRO A 665 0.62 8.89 -42.22
CA PRO A 665 1.07 7.58 -42.70
C PRO A 665 -0.04 6.53 -42.57
N ALA A 666 -0.07 5.59 -43.51
CA ALA A 666 -1.05 4.50 -43.54
C ALA A 666 -1.12 3.74 -42.21
N PHE A 667 -2.30 3.21 -41.90
CA PHE A 667 -2.50 2.33 -40.76
C PHE A 667 -1.70 1.04 -40.97
N GLY A 668 -0.72 0.75 -40.11
CA GLY A 668 0.05 -0.51 -40.15
C GLY A 668 -0.77 -1.75 -39.76
N GLU A 669 -0.21 -2.94 -39.99
CA GLU A 669 -0.91 -4.24 -39.76
C GLU A 669 -1.41 -4.45 -38.31
N ALA A 670 -0.78 -3.79 -37.33
CA ALA A 670 -1.17 -3.85 -35.92
C ALA A 670 -2.15 -2.74 -35.48
N VAL A 671 -2.72 -1.94 -36.40
CA VAL A 671 -3.64 -0.85 -36.09
C VAL A 671 -5.05 -1.40 -35.76
N GLY A 672 -5.10 -1.95 -34.56
CA GLY A 672 -6.27 -2.37 -33.81
C GLY A 672 -5.99 -2.48 -32.30
N GLY A 673 -4.71 -2.36 -31.89
CA GLY A 673 -4.25 -2.49 -30.52
C GLY A 673 -4.22 -1.20 -29.69
N GLY A 674 -4.40 -0.03 -30.30
CA GLY A 674 -4.51 1.25 -29.56
C GLY A 674 -5.76 1.27 -28.68
N PHE A 675 -5.60 1.61 -27.40
CA PHE A 675 -6.68 1.61 -26.40
C PHE A 675 -7.93 2.40 -26.86
N GLY A 676 -7.74 3.52 -27.57
CA GLY A 676 -8.83 4.37 -28.07
C GLY A 676 -9.73 3.71 -29.13
N LEU A 677 -9.16 3.16 -30.20
CA LEU A 677 -9.94 2.54 -31.29
C LEU A 677 -10.61 1.23 -30.83
N ARG A 678 -9.95 0.45 -29.96
CA ARG A 678 -10.53 -0.76 -29.35
C ARG A 678 -11.73 -0.44 -28.46
N SER A 679 -11.64 0.65 -27.69
CA SER A 679 -12.73 1.11 -26.83
C SER A 679 -13.95 1.55 -27.63
N ILE A 680 -13.75 2.18 -28.81
CA ILE A 680 -14.86 2.53 -29.71
C ILE A 680 -15.52 1.28 -30.29
N LYS A 681 -14.74 0.32 -30.81
CA LYS A 681 -15.30 -0.95 -31.32
C LYS A 681 -16.13 -1.68 -30.27
N GLN A 682 -15.64 -1.75 -29.03
CA GLN A 682 -16.37 -2.37 -27.91
C GLN A 682 -17.63 -1.58 -27.53
N LYS A 683 -17.55 -0.24 -27.48
CA LYS A 683 -18.71 0.62 -27.21
C LYS A 683 -19.81 0.43 -28.27
N LEU A 684 -19.44 0.41 -29.55
CA LEU A 684 -20.39 0.16 -30.65
C LEU A 684 -21.04 -1.22 -30.54
N LYS A 685 -20.26 -2.26 -30.22
CA LYS A 685 -20.78 -3.61 -30.01
C LYS A 685 -21.75 -3.71 -28.82
N ILE A 686 -21.51 -2.97 -27.75
CA ILE A 686 -22.41 -2.96 -26.58
C ILE A 686 -23.73 -2.23 -26.90
N VAL A 687 -23.66 -1.10 -27.61
CA VAL A 687 -24.82 -0.24 -27.86
C VAL A 687 -25.68 -0.73 -29.03
N TYR A 688 -25.05 -1.19 -30.12
CA TYR A 688 -25.71 -1.53 -31.37
C TYR A 688 -25.60 -3.01 -31.77
N ALA A 689 -25.01 -3.86 -30.91
CA ALA A 689 -24.70 -5.26 -31.22
C ALA A 689 -23.93 -5.38 -32.56
N GLU A 690 -24.43 -6.18 -33.50
CA GLU A 690 -23.82 -6.37 -34.83
C GLU A 690 -24.41 -5.41 -35.91
N LYS A 691 -25.21 -4.41 -35.50
CA LYS A 691 -25.86 -3.47 -36.44
C LYS A 691 -25.03 -2.25 -36.80
N ALA A 692 -23.94 -1.99 -36.06
CA ALA A 692 -23.00 -0.92 -36.36
C ALA A 692 -21.69 -1.51 -36.89
N THR A 693 -21.10 -0.87 -37.89
CA THR A 693 -19.80 -1.29 -38.44
C THR A 693 -18.70 -0.28 -38.08
N PHE A 694 -17.48 -0.78 -37.96
CA PHE A 694 -16.28 0.02 -37.76
C PHE A 694 -15.20 -0.51 -38.70
N GLU A 695 -14.79 0.32 -39.64
CA GLU A 695 -13.84 -0.03 -40.70
C GLU A 695 -12.66 0.94 -40.69
N ILE A 696 -11.49 0.41 -41.00
CA ILE A 696 -10.26 1.19 -41.18
C ILE A 696 -9.83 0.97 -42.62
N GLN A 697 -9.67 2.06 -43.35
CA GLN A 697 -9.35 2.06 -44.77
C GLN A 697 -8.06 2.86 -45.00
N ASN A 698 -7.17 2.33 -45.84
CA ASN A 698 -5.95 3.02 -46.28
C ASN A 698 -6.05 3.57 -47.71
N GLU A 699 -6.81 2.89 -48.58
CA GLU A 699 -6.91 3.17 -50.02
C GLU A 699 -8.39 3.28 -50.46
N PRO A 700 -8.79 4.21 -51.35
CA PRO A 700 -7.97 5.21 -52.05
C PRO A 700 -7.60 6.42 -51.18
N GLU A 701 -8.24 6.58 -50.02
CA GLU A 701 -7.88 7.57 -49.01
C GLU A 701 -7.90 6.92 -47.62
N LYS A 702 -7.00 7.39 -46.75
CA LYS A 702 -6.92 6.94 -45.37
C LYS A 702 -8.09 7.47 -44.56
N ALA A 703 -8.94 6.58 -44.05
CA ALA A 703 -10.11 6.93 -43.26
C ALA A 703 -10.46 5.90 -42.19
N VAL A 704 -11.05 6.39 -41.10
CA VAL A 704 -11.84 5.55 -40.18
C VAL A 704 -13.32 5.78 -40.49
N ILE A 705 -14.04 4.69 -40.73
CA ILE A 705 -15.44 4.71 -41.15
C ILE A 705 -16.29 4.02 -40.09
N ILE A 706 -17.35 4.69 -39.64
CA ILE A 706 -18.34 4.13 -38.73
C ILE A 706 -19.72 4.26 -39.38
N THR A 707 -20.46 3.16 -39.41
CA THR A 707 -21.85 3.15 -39.87
C THR A 707 -22.76 2.78 -38.71
N LEU A 708 -23.72 3.64 -38.40
CA LEU A 708 -24.67 3.48 -37.30
C LEU A 708 -26.09 3.28 -37.85
N PRO A 709 -26.90 2.37 -37.29
CA PRO A 709 -28.31 2.31 -37.62
C PRO A 709 -29.03 3.54 -37.02
N ILE A 710 -29.98 4.10 -37.78
CA ILE A 710 -30.88 5.18 -37.32
C ILE A 710 -31.96 4.64 -36.40
#